data_AF-A0A653E4S6-F1
#
_entry.id   AF-A0A653E4S6-F1
#
_cell.length_a   1.000
_cell.length_b   1.000
_cell.length_c   1.000
_cell.angle_alpha   90.00
_cell.angle_beta   90.00
_cell.angle_gamma   90.00
#
_symmetry.space_group_name_H-M   'P 1'
#
loop_
_entity.id
_entity.type
_entity.pdbx_description
1 polymer ?
#
loop_
_entity_poly.entity_id
_entity_poly.type
_entity_poly.pdbx_seq_one_letter_code
_entity_poly.pdbx_strand_id
1 'polypeptide(L)'
;MVEYQGMRWLKADFQVQTPEDNRHWADDDLRLHIRRPIIDGKPCEQGIQAKAKQFLQRCHELDLEMIGITDHNFSEKADPRDWFLTHLVEQNKSVAKELNRAPISIFPGFEVDIGYHVLCLFDPAKKQRHVQRVNMILTKLGLAEHERFRAGEPALLRREGRTISLKELLEVVQEQHSGIVIAAHADQADGMLSSANNIADYQIPGLLAVEVTTYPLPKRFKSILEGSNPDWSRRGRQPAYIQSSDAKSVKVGEDGRPIANSLGYRWTWLKVSKPSIVALRQAFLDGTSRLRIQDVRPSEEQTHPRIVFLKCSGLKFLADQEIAFSPNLNTVIGGRGTGKSTLMELLRFAFARDTGGQFSASTKAKFERLRGTFSGDAEIQVGWESVPGQVDIISLRPDAAHEMLQGEVLDIPAYLKQIPIQFYSQQQLSELTDIGGEGSLLGMVDEACSAELQALKGRENTLRAEIIQVFAASDQLDELRKVEKELSQELQELNRQWQARKEVQAEALQYQRAEAARQYFEKAKTQLVEDASSLNDLAKQLSNRGVLNDGNVEAWPRSDWFNDYTQGVDALRQKHSDKLTELAAEVQKDAEELEQQLGGWSSVSAELGAIKAGFLRACEERGLQPQDVARLQEIDRLRQIKQANLEDLLKKIEALTPEVERRESMLSKLHDLWSEQLMARTRTAQEITQKADCSINVRIQPMADEVHFQEVWEGMAPDRRARVGRVWEQIGTALFADFQQHLVDLNPGSQSPWLYIKAVLMGELPAPLEMAGLSDDIRKHFVEQKNKWRAARLTRIEDKVDVELYRADGTLVGNIQSRVLSEGQRNTAVLKLLLAQGDGPILIDQPEDELDSNFIYHELVPLLRKVKNRRQLILTTHNANLPVNADTDLVFALDVSGGRGTQLAIGGLDQAHSANAVLNIMEGSAEAFKRRFDKYHF
;
A
#
# COMPACT_ATOMS: atom_id res chain seq x y z
N MET A 1 27.34 14.03 -17.39
CA MET A 1 25.88 14.20 -17.52
C MET A 1 25.63 15.38 -18.44
N VAL A 2 24.66 15.28 -19.37
CA VAL A 2 24.23 16.43 -20.19
C VAL A 2 23.70 17.56 -19.31
N GLU A 3 23.98 18.80 -19.73
CA GLU A 3 23.50 20.01 -19.06
C GLU A 3 21.97 20.12 -19.19
N TYR A 4 21.27 20.33 -18.06
CA TYR A 4 19.82 20.55 -18.03
C TYR A 4 19.45 21.84 -18.77
N GLN A 5 18.50 21.76 -19.71
CA GLN A 5 18.12 22.87 -20.60
C GLN A 5 16.72 23.46 -20.31
N GLY A 6 16.01 22.93 -19.31
CA GLY A 6 14.68 23.42 -18.90
C GLY A 6 14.76 24.58 -17.92
N MET A 7 13.60 24.96 -17.36
CA MET A 7 13.48 26.10 -16.45
C MET A 7 14.01 25.79 -15.05
N ARG A 8 14.76 26.73 -14.49
CA ARG A 8 15.31 26.67 -13.12
C ARG A 8 15.06 27.98 -12.36
N TRP A 9 15.01 27.88 -11.04
CA TRP A 9 14.87 29.03 -10.16
C TRP A 9 16.20 29.79 -10.05
N LEU A 10 16.17 31.08 -10.37
CA LEU A 10 17.30 31.99 -10.30
C LEU A 10 16.99 33.16 -9.38
N LYS A 11 17.96 33.60 -8.57
CA LYS A 11 17.81 34.76 -7.68
C LYS A 11 17.97 36.06 -8.46
N ALA A 12 16.99 36.95 -8.37
CA ALA A 12 16.94 38.19 -9.14
C ALA A 12 16.73 39.43 -8.29
N ASP A 13 17.41 40.51 -8.65
CA ASP A 13 17.24 41.86 -8.08
C ASP A 13 17.14 42.88 -9.22
N PHE A 14 15.94 43.35 -9.55
CA PHE A 14 15.69 44.08 -10.81
C PHE A 14 15.78 45.60 -10.72
N GLN A 15 15.84 46.15 -9.50
CA GLN A 15 16.06 47.57 -9.24
C GLN A 15 17.32 47.74 -8.41
N VAL A 16 18.42 47.99 -9.11
CA VAL A 16 19.74 48.16 -8.52
C VAL A 16 20.37 49.41 -9.11
N GLN A 17 20.54 50.45 -8.30
CA GLN A 17 21.38 51.58 -8.65
C GLN A 17 22.85 51.23 -8.40
N THR A 18 23.74 52.03 -8.96
CA THR A 18 25.19 51.86 -8.90
C THR A 18 25.85 53.16 -8.48
N PRO A 19 27.19 53.18 -8.27
CA PRO A 19 27.93 54.42 -8.06
C PRO A 19 27.81 55.45 -9.19
N GLU A 20 27.22 55.09 -10.33
CA GLU A 20 26.81 56.02 -11.38
C GLU A 20 25.81 57.07 -10.86
N ASP A 21 24.87 56.65 -10.01
CA ASP A 21 23.91 57.51 -9.30
C ASP A 21 24.54 58.14 -8.04
N ASN A 22 25.61 58.89 -8.26
CA ASN A 22 26.54 59.34 -7.23
C ASN A 22 25.88 60.13 -6.07
N ARG A 23 24.75 60.81 -6.32
CA ARG A 23 24.04 61.60 -5.30
C ARG A 23 23.26 60.72 -4.33
N HIS A 24 22.62 59.66 -4.82
CA HIS A 24 21.84 58.73 -4.00
C HIS A 24 22.69 57.58 -3.46
N TRP A 25 23.85 57.33 -4.06
CA TRP A 25 24.78 56.29 -3.62
C TRP A 25 25.36 56.59 -2.22
N ALA A 26 25.19 55.66 -1.29
CA ALA A 26 25.54 55.83 0.12
C ALA A 26 27.01 55.47 0.44
N ASP A 27 27.69 54.71 -0.42
CA ASP A 27 29.04 54.21 -0.12
C ASP A 27 30.13 55.13 -0.67
N ASP A 28 30.69 55.96 0.20
CA ASP A 28 31.76 56.91 -0.14
C ASP A 28 32.98 56.26 -0.82
N ASP A 29 33.35 55.04 -0.41
CA ASP A 29 34.49 54.31 -0.98
C ASP A 29 34.27 53.91 -2.45
N LEU A 30 33.02 53.68 -2.85
CA LEU A 30 32.66 53.33 -4.22
C LEU A 30 32.26 54.54 -5.08
N ARG A 31 31.99 55.72 -4.52
CA ARG A 31 31.63 56.94 -5.27
C ARG A 31 32.60 57.32 -6.40
N LEU A 32 32.06 57.83 -7.51
CA LEU A 32 32.82 58.10 -8.74
C LEU A 32 33.30 59.55 -8.84
N HIS A 33 34.11 60.02 -7.88
CA HIS A 33 34.64 61.40 -7.88
C HIS A 33 35.52 61.72 -9.09
N ILE A 34 36.56 60.91 -9.32
CA ILE A 34 37.41 60.98 -10.52
C ILE A 34 37.32 59.62 -11.21
N ARG A 35 36.59 59.56 -12.32
CA ARG A 35 36.26 58.31 -13.03
C ARG A 35 37.48 57.68 -13.70
N ARG A 36 38.21 58.49 -14.49
CA ARG A 36 39.42 58.08 -15.23
C ARG A 36 40.54 59.10 -15.01
N PRO A 37 41.30 59.03 -13.90
CA PRO A 37 42.42 59.94 -13.67
C PRO A 37 43.45 59.82 -14.78
N ILE A 38 44.08 60.94 -15.14
CA ILE A 38 45.17 60.94 -16.13
C ILE A 38 46.44 60.44 -15.46
N ILE A 39 46.96 59.30 -15.91
CA ILE A 39 48.24 58.72 -15.49
C ILE A 39 49.10 58.59 -16.74
N ASP A 40 50.33 59.09 -16.69
CA ASP A 40 51.27 59.10 -17.83
C ASP A 40 50.67 59.67 -19.13
N GLY A 41 49.85 60.72 -19.00
CA GLY A 41 49.20 61.40 -20.11
C GLY A 41 48.00 60.66 -20.73
N LYS A 42 47.54 59.55 -20.15
CA LYS A 42 46.36 58.80 -20.63
C LYS A 42 45.31 58.61 -19.54
N PRO A 43 44.01 58.62 -19.87
CA PRO A 43 42.96 58.25 -18.92
C PRO A 43 43.13 56.81 -18.43
N CYS A 44 43.16 56.59 -17.12
CA CYS A 44 43.31 55.26 -16.51
C CYS A 44 41.95 54.73 -16.02
N GLU A 45 41.60 53.50 -16.41
CA GLU A 45 40.33 52.85 -16.04
C GLU A 45 40.45 51.93 -14.81
N GLN A 46 41.65 51.72 -14.27
CA GLN A 46 41.89 50.75 -13.20
C GLN A 46 41.02 50.98 -11.95
N GLY A 47 40.82 52.25 -11.57
CA GLY A 47 40.02 52.61 -10.39
C GLY A 47 38.54 52.23 -10.54
N ILE A 48 37.91 52.62 -11.65
CA ILE A 48 36.51 52.28 -11.92
C ILE A 48 36.31 50.78 -12.15
N GLN A 49 37.28 50.10 -12.78
CA GLN A 49 37.28 48.64 -12.93
C GLN A 49 37.39 47.91 -11.59
N ALA A 50 38.23 48.37 -10.67
CA ALA A 50 38.36 47.78 -9.33
C ALA A 50 37.05 47.89 -8.54
N LYS A 51 36.38 49.03 -8.61
CA LYS A 51 35.06 49.25 -7.99
C LYS A 51 33.98 48.37 -8.60
N ALA A 52 33.97 48.22 -9.93
CA ALA A 52 33.07 47.30 -10.62
C ALA A 52 33.31 45.83 -10.19
N LYS A 53 34.57 45.42 -10.01
CA LYS A 53 34.90 44.09 -9.48
C LYS A 53 34.36 43.88 -8.06
N GLN A 54 34.56 44.85 -7.17
CA GLN A 54 34.05 44.80 -5.78
C GLN A 54 32.51 44.67 -5.77
N PHE A 55 31.82 45.41 -6.62
CA PHE A 55 30.36 45.30 -6.77
C PHE A 55 29.93 43.90 -7.23
N LEU A 56 30.58 43.35 -8.26
CA LEU A 56 30.28 42.00 -8.78
C LEU A 56 30.59 40.89 -7.76
N GLN A 57 31.68 41.04 -7.00
CA GLN A 57 32.02 40.12 -5.91
C GLN A 57 30.88 40.10 -4.88
N ARG A 58 30.35 41.28 -4.52
CA ARG A 58 29.20 41.37 -3.62
C ARG A 58 27.96 40.68 -4.19
N CYS A 59 27.65 40.87 -5.47
CA CYS A 59 26.54 40.16 -6.10
C CYS A 59 26.70 38.63 -5.97
N HIS A 60 27.91 38.11 -6.16
CA HIS A 60 28.18 36.69 -5.98
C HIS A 60 28.07 36.24 -4.53
N GLU A 61 28.57 37.00 -3.55
CA GLU A 61 28.40 36.68 -2.12
C GLU A 61 26.93 36.53 -1.70
N LEU A 62 26.04 37.26 -2.38
CA LEU A 62 24.59 37.24 -2.16
C LEU A 62 23.85 36.16 -2.96
N ASP A 63 24.59 35.35 -3.72
CA ASP A 63 24.09 34.36 -4.67
C ASP A 63 23.10 34.95 -5.69
N LEU A 64 23.30 36.22 -6.08
CA LEU A 64 22.53 36.84 -7.16
C LEU A 64 22.97 36.27 -8.51
N GLU A 65 21.99 35.90 -9.32
CA GLU A 65 22.20 35.32 -10.65
C GLU A 65 21.72 36.26 -11.75
N MET A 66 20.81 37.17 -11.41
CA MET A 66 20.26 38.20 -12.29
C MET A 66 20.19 39.54 -11.57
N ILE A 67 20.65 40.59 -12.23
CA ILE A 67 20.53 41.97 -11.72
C ILE A 67 20.03 42.91 -12.81
N GLY A 68 19.10 43.80 -12.47
CA GLY A 68 18.66 44.92 -13.30
C GLY A 68 19.37 46.18 -12.86
N ILE A 69 20.26 46.71 -13.71
CA ILE A 69 20.96 47.96 -13.41
C ILE A 69 20.10 49.12 -13.91
N THR A 70 19.52 49.87 -12.98
CA THR A 70 18.47 50.87 -13.21
C THR A 70 18.84 52.20 -12.57
N ASP A 71 20.04 52.71 -12.87
CA ASP A 71 20.44 54.06 -12.48
C ASP A 71 19.42 55.10 -12.99
N HIS A 72 19.10 56.10 -12.15
CA HIS A 72 18.19 57.18 -12.53
C HIS A 72 18.69 57.87 -13.81
N ASN A 73 17.86 57.87 -14.86
CA ASN A 73 18.21 58.43 -16.17
C ASN A 73 19.56 57.92 -16.74
N PHE A 74 19.99 56.70 -16.39
CA PHE A 74 21.19 56.02 -16.91
C PHE A 74 22.55 56.63 -16.53
N SER A 75 22.93 57.80 -17.09
CA SER A 75 24.23 58.46 -16.83
C SER A 75 24.24 59.88 -17.38
N GLU A 76 24.92 60.78 -16.67
CA GLU A 76 25.21 62.16 -17.09
C GLU A 76 26.42 62.28 -18.04
N LYS A 77 27.20 61.21 -18.22
CA LYS A 77 28.44 61.24 -19.02
C LYS A 77 28.16 60.83 -20.47
N ALA A 78 28.80 61.50 -21.41
CA ALA A 78 28.68 61.18 -22.83
C ALA A 78 29.65 60.08 -23.29
N ASP A 79 30.84 59.96 -22.67
CA ASP A 79 31.82 58.93 -23.03
C ASP A 79 31.43 57.58 -22.40
N PRO A 80 31.22 56.53 -23.20
CA PRO A 80 30.91 55.19 -22.71
C PRO A 80 31.90 54.59 -21.72
N ARG A 81 33.17 55.03 -21.77
CA ARG A 81 34.23 54.59 -20.86
C ARG A 81 34.14 55.24 -19.48
N ASP A 82 33.37 56.32 -19.34
CA ASP A 82 33.05 56.88 -18.03
C ASP A 82 31.90 56.14 -17.35
N TRP A 83 31.05 55.40 -18.07
CA TRP A 83 29.90 54.70 -17.49
C TRP A 83 30.31 53.51 -16.62
N PHE A 84 29.83 53.47 -15.38
CA PHE A 84 30.08 52.35 -14.47
C PHE A 84 29.60 51.01 -15.03
N LEU A 85 28.42 51.01 -15.65
CA LEU A 85 27.80 49.82 -16.24
C LEU A 85 28.66 49.19 -17.36
N THR A 86 29.44 49.97 -18.09
CA THR A 86 30.40 49.44 -19.07
C THR A 86 31.43 48.55 -18.39
N HIS A 87 32.00 49.02 -17.27
CA HIS A 87 33.00 48.28 -16.50
C HIS A 87 32.39 47.07 -15.79
N LEU A 88 31.17 47.17 -15.25
CA LEU A 88 30.45 46.00 -14.72
C LEU A 88 30.32 44.88 -15.76
N VAL A 89 29.89 45.22 -16.98
CA VAL A 89 29.71 44.23 -18.06
C VAL A 89 31.04 43.61 -18.51
N GLU A 90 32.11 44.40 -18.60
CA GLU A 90 33.43 43.91 -19.02
C GLU A 90 34.10 43.03 -17.95
N GLN A 91 33.96 43.36 -16.66
CA GLN A 91 34.60 42.62 -15.56
C GLN A 91 33.84 41.34 -15.16
N ASN A 92 32.55 41.23 -15.45
CA ASN A 92 31.66 40.13 -15.02
C ASN A 92 32.24 38.73 -15.24
N LYS A 93 32.75 38.43 -16.45
CA LYS A 93 33.34 37.10 -16.74
C LYS A 93 34.63 36.82 -15.98
N SER A 94 35.45 37.85 -15.74
CA SER A 94 36.71 37.70 -15.00
C SER A 94 36.42 37.37 -13.54
N VAL A 95 35.54 38.15 -12.90
CA VAL A 95 35.17 37.95 -11.50
C VAL A 95 34.50 36.60 -11.29
N ALA A 96 33.57 36.21 -12.16
CA ALA A 96 32.92 34.91 -12.07
C ALA A 96 33.93 33.74 -12.18
N LYS A 97 34.92 33.86 -13.08
CA LYS A 97 36.01 32.87 -13.20
C LYS A 97 36.90 32.84 -11.97
N GLU A 98 37.25 33.99 -11.41
CA GLU A 98 38.04 34.11 -10.16
C GLU A 98 37.34 33.42 -8.98
N LEU A 99 36.01 33.45 -8.94
CA LEU A 99 35.18 32.83 -7.89
C LEU A 99 34.68 31.41 -8.22
N ASN A 100 35.07 30.83 -9.36
CA ASN A 100 34.56 29.55 -9.86
C ASN A 100 33.02 29.46 -9.92
N ARG A 101 32.39 30.54 -10.41
CA ARG A 101 30.93 30.69 -10.54
C ARG A 101 30.53 31.05 -11.98
N ALA A 102 29.24 30.91 -12.31
CA ALA A 102 28.70 31.39 -13.57
C ALA A 102 28.60 32.93 -13.56
N PRO A 103 28.85 33.62 -14.70
CA PRO A 103 28.67 35.08 -14.78
C PRO A 103 27.22 35.51 -14.50
N ILE A 104 27.07 36.64 -13.83
CA ILE A 104 25.76 37.23 -13.49
C ILE A 104 25.08 37.71 -14.77
N SER A 105 23.77 37.53 -14.89
CA SER A 105 23.01 38.13 -16.00
C SER A 105 22.65 39.57 -15.67
N ILE A 106 23.41 40.50 -16.25
CA ILE A 106 23.25 41.96 -16.04
C ILE A 106 22.28 42.49 -17.10
N PHE A 107 21.05 42.79 -16.70
CA PHE A 107 20.04 43.46 -17.52
C PHE A 107 20.31 44.97 -17.48
N PRO A 108 20.88 45.58 -18.54
CA PRO A 108 21.08 47.02 -18.57
C PRO A 108 19.73 47.72 -18.69
N GLY A 109 19.57 48.85 -18.01
CA GLY A 109 18.35 49.60 -18.01
C GLY A 109 18.51 51.01 -17.47
N PHE A 110 17.38 51.61 -17.12
CA PHE A 110 17.30 52.89 -16.44
C PHE A 110 15.97 53.01 -15.71
N GLU A 111 15.98 53.81 -14.65
CA GLU A 111 14.78 54.27 -13.94
C GLU A 111 14.44 55.68 -14.41
N VAL A 112 13.18 55.91 -14.77
CA VAL A 112 12.69 57.22 -15.26
C VAL A 112 11.40 57.61 -14.55
N ASP A 113 11.19 58.91 -14.39
CA ASP A 113 9.99 59.49 -13.79
C ASP A 113 9.04 60.01 -14.89
N ILE A 114 7.82 59.44 -14.94
CA ILE A 114 6.71 59.85 -15.81
C ILE A 114 5.50 60.40 -15.02
N GLY A 115 5.71 60.79 -13.76
CA GLY A 115 4.68 61.08 -12.74
C GLY A 115 4.64 60.03 -11.63
N TYR A 116 5.30 58.90 -11.86
CA TYR A 116 5.71 57.85 -10.93
C TYR A 116 6.90 57.14 -11.59
N HIS A 117 7.68 56.40 -10.81
CA HIS A 117 8.89 55.74 -11.33
C HIS A 117 8.59 54.46 -12.09
N VAL A 118 9.32 54.25 -13.18
CA VAL A 118 9.25 53.05 -14.01
C VAL A 118 10.65 52.60 -14.42
N LEU A 119 10.86 51.29 -14.33
CA LEU A 119 12.09 50.63 -14.75
C LEU A 119 11.96 50.20 -16.21
N CYS A 120 12.99 50.46 -17.00
CA CYS A 120 13.10 49.96 -18.37
C CYS A 120 14.33 49.06 -18.48
N LEU A 121 14.11 47.75 -18.65
CA LEU A 121 15.18 46.75 -18.72
C LEU A 121 15.30 46.16 -20.14
N PHE A 122 16.53 45.84 -20.54
CA PHE A 122 16.85 45.25 -21.84
C PHE A 122 17.65 43.94 -21.70
N ASP A 123 17.83 43.22 -22.81
CA ASP A 123 18.51 41.92 -22.80
C ASP A 123 19.90 41.96 -22.17
N PRO A 124 20.31 40.89 -21.45
CA PRO A 124 21.55 40.89 -20.70
C PRO A 124 22.76 41.35 -21.51
N ALA A 125 23.44 42.38 -20.99
CA ALA A 125 24.60 42.97 -21.65
C ALA A 125 25.81 42.03 -21.56
N LYS A 126 26.51 41.86 -22.68
CA LYS A 126 27.75 41.07 -22.77
C LYS A 126 28.93 41.86 -23.29
N LYS A 127 28.65 43.06 -23.81
CA LYS A 127 29.60 43.94 -24.51
C LYS A 127 29.14 45.38 -24.33
N GLN A 128 30.07 46.32 -24.31
CA GLN A 128 29.83 47.78 -24.24
C GLN A 128 28.76 48.27 -25.23
N ARG A 129 28.74 47.75 -26.47
CA ARG A 129 27.74 48.15 -27.48
C ARG A 129 26.28 47.88 -27.07
N HIS A 130 26.02 46.92 -26.17
CA HIS A 130 24.67 46.69 -25.66
C HIS A 130 24.26 47.81 -24.70
N VAL A 131 25.19 48.28 -23.88
CA VAL A 131 25.01 49.41 -22.96
C VAL A 131 24.79 50.72 -23.75
N GLN A 132 25.58 50.96 -24.80
CA GLN A 132 25.38 52.10 -25.71
C GLN A 132 23.99 52.11 -26.38
N ARG A 133 23.45 50.93 -26.73
CA ARG A 133 22.10 50.83 -27.28
C ARG A 133 21.04 51.29 -26.28
N VAL A 134 21.19 50.97 -24.99
CA VAL A 134 20.28 51.45 -23.94
C VAL A 134 20.32 52.97 -23.83
N ASN A 135 21.52 53.56 -23.83
CA ASN A 135 21.72 55.02 -23.86
C ASN A 135 20.97 55.67 -25.05
N MET A 136 21.12 55.12 -26.26
CA MET A 136 20.45 55.62 -27.46
C MET A 136 18.92 55.55 -27.35
N ILE A 137 18.37 54.50 -26.73
CA ILE A 137 16.93 54.35 -26.54
C ILE A 137 16.40 55.43 -25.60
N LEU A 138 17.08 55.72 -24.50
CA LEU A 138 16.69 56.81 -23.59
C LEU A 138 16.73 58.18 -24.28
N THR A 139 17.77 58.44 -25.09
CA THR A 139 17.86 59.67 -25.89
C THR A 139 16.69 59.77 -26.88
N LYS A 140 16.31 58.67 -27.54
CA LYS A 140 15.16 58.62 -28.45
C LYS A 140 13.81 58.81 -27.73
N LEU A 141 13.72 58.38 -26.47
CA LEU A 141 12.53 58.60 -25.64
C LEU A 141 12.36 60.09 -25.34
N GLY A 142 13.44 60.86 -25.18
CA GLY A 142 13.36 62.31 -25.03
C GLY A 142 14.35 62.91 -24.01
N LEU A 143 15.29 62.10 -23.49
CA LEU A 143 16.32 62.55 -22.56
C LEU A 143 17.72 62.41 -23.18
N ALA A 144 18.16 63.45 -23.88
CA ALA A 144 19.54 63.56 -24.36
C ALA A 144 20.53 63.61 -23.19
N GLU A 145 21.80 63.20 -23.39
CA GLU A 145 22.76 63.03 -22.27
C GLU A 145 22.90 64.28 -21.40
N HIS A 146 22.90 65.46 -22.01
CA HIS A 146 23.06 66.75 -21.33
C HIS A 146 21.79 67.25 -20.62
N GLU A 147 20.63 66.63 -20.84
CA GLU A 147 19.33 67.04 -20.27
C GLU A 147 18.87 66.12 -19.14
N ARG A 148 19.54 64.99 -18.95
CA ARG A 148 19.16 63.94 -17.98
C ARG A 148 19.18 64.39 -16.53
N PHE A 149 20.02 65.36 -16.21
CA PHE A 149 20.16 65.87 -14.85
C PHE A 149 20.14 67.39 -14.82
N ARG A 150 19.46 67.97 -13.83
CA ARG A 150 19.44 69.41 -13.57
C ARG A 150 19.81 69.65 -12.12
N ALA A 151 20.88 70.41 -11.88
CA ALA A 151 21.45 70.60 -10.53
C ALA A 151 21.70 69.27 -9.78
N GLY A 152 22.08 68.21 -10.51
CA GLY A 152 22.33 66.88 -9.96
C GLY A 152 21.08 66.09 -9.56
N GLU A 153 19.88 66.54 -9.92
CA GLU A 153 18.64 65.77 -9.80
C GLU A 153 18.24 65.18 -11.16
N PRO A 154 17.70 63.93 -11.21
CA PRO A 154 17.15 63.36 -12.43
C PRO A 154 16.03 64.23 -13.00
N ALA A 155 16.08 64.53 -14.30
CA ALA A 155 15.02 65.22 -15.00
C ALA A 155 13.83 64.28 -15.31
N LEU A 156 12.61 64.83 -15.27
CA LEU A 156 11.41 64.14 -15.73
C LEU A 156 11.53 63.73 -17.20
N LEU A 157 11.05 62.54 -17.54
CA LEU A 157 11.05 62.05 -18.92
C LEU A 157 10.00 62.79 -19.74
N ARG A 158 10.46 63.69 -20.61
CA ARG A 158 9.63 64.52 -21.49
C ARG A 158 10.07 64.42 -22.94
N ARG A 159 9.10 64.48 -23.85
CA ARG A 159 9.34 64.58 -25.30
C ARG A 159 8.50 65.74 -25.82
N GLU A 160 9.13 66.70 -26.52
CA GLU A 160 8.45 67.90 -27.04
C GLU A 160 7.69 68.70 -25.95
N GLY A 161 8.26 68.77 -24.74
CA GLY A 161 7.71 69.56 -23.62
C GLY A 161 6.59 68.88 -22.82
N ARG A 162 6.06 67.71 -23.27
CA ARG A 162 5.07 66.92 -22.53
C ARG A 162 5.70 65.70 -21.85
N THR A 163 5.14 65.30 -20.71
CA THR A 163 5.49 64.02 -20.05
C THR A 163 5.09 62.85 -20.95
N ILE A 164 5.96 61.84 -21.02
CA ILE A 164 5.68 60.62 -21.78
C ILE A 164 4.67 59.77 -21.01
N SER A 165 3.64 59.27 -21.69
CA SER A 165 2.69 58.34 -21.09
C SER A 165 3.27 56.92 -20.96
N LEU A 166 2.74 56.12 -20.02
CA LEU A 166 3.15 54.71 -19.92
C LEU A 166 2.94 53.96 -21.24
N LYS A 167 1.85 54.24 -21.95
CA LYS A 167 1.56 53.64 -23.26
C LYS A 167 2.70 53.87 -24.27
N GLU A 168 3.16 55.12 -24.40
CA GLU A 168 4.26 55.46 -25.30
C GLU A 168 5.57 54.80 -24.87
N LEU A 169 5.80 54.70 -23.56
CA LEU A 169 6.98 54.01 -23.03
C LEU A 169 6.94 52.52 -23.37
N LEU A 170 5.78 51.86 -23.21
CA LEU A 170 5.58 50.45 -23.57
C LEU A 170 5.79 50.20 -25.06
N GLU A 171 5.27 51.07 -25.93
CA GLU A 171 5.46 50.98 -27.39
C GLU A 171 6.95 51.05 -27.76
N VAL A 172 7.68 52.05 -27.25
CA VAL A 172 9.10 52.23 -27.59
C VAL A 172 9.97 51.13 -26.96
N VAL A 173 9.81 50.88 -25.66
CA VAL A 173 10.67 49.93 -24.94
C VAL A 173 10.35 48.50 -25.34
N GLN A 174 9.09 48.08 -25.26
CA GLN A 174 8.72 46.66 -25.43
C GLN A 174 8.52 46.28 -26.90
N GLU A 175 7.84 47.09 -27.71
CA GLU A 175 7.49 46.72 -29.09
C GLU A 175 8.62 47.04 -30.06
N GLN A 176 9.19 48.25 -30.00
CA GLN A 176 10.24 48.67 -30.94
C GLN A 176 11.64 48.16 -30.58
N HIS A 177 11.91 47.97 -29.28
CA HIS A 177 13.26 47.67 -28.80
C HIS A 177 13.40 46.38 -28.00
N SER A 178 12.31 45.60 -27.86
CA SER A 178 12.30 44.29 -27.19
C SER A 178 12.79 44.32 -25.74
N GLY A 179 12.60 45.45 -25.05
CA GLY A 179 12.78 45.59 -23.60
C GLY A 179 11.52 45.21 -22.82
N ILE A 180 11.56 45.49 -21.51
CA ILE A 180 10.43 45.30 -20.60
C ILE A 180 10.31 46.49 -19.66
N VAL A 181 9.08 46.89 -19.37
CA VAL A 181 8.76 47.98 -18.44
C VAL A 181 8.16 47.40 -17.17
N ILE A 182 8.63 47.89 -16.02
CA ILE A 182 8.14 47.51 -14.69
C ILE A 182 7.80 48.79 -13.94
N ALA A 183 6.61 48.89 -13.34
CA ALA A 183 6.32 50.03 -12.45
C ALA A 183 7.12 49.87 -11.14
N ALA A 184 8.02 50.80 -10.85
CA ALA A 184 8.90 50.70 -9.68
C ALA A 184 8.13 50.98 -8.39
N HIS A 185 8.50 50.30 -7.31
CA HIS A 185 7.98 50.49 -5.93
C HIS A 185 6.52 50.97 -5.88
N ALA A 186 5.64 50.22 -6.56
CA ALA A 186 4.30 50.67 -6.92
C ALA A 186 3.38 50.88 -5.70
N ASP A 187 3.74 50.32 -4.55
CA ASP A 187 3.06 50.45 -3.26
C ASP A 187 3.55 51.62 -2.39
N GLN A 188 4.52 52.41 -2.86
CA GLN A 188 5.04 53.61 -2.19
C GLN A 188 4.27 54.89 -2.58
N ALA A 189 4.57 56.02 -1.92
CA ALA A 189 3.84 57.28 -2.11
C ALA A 189 3.97 57.87 -3.53
N ASP A 190 5.15 57.73 -4.13
CA ASP A 190 5.49 58.06 -5.52
C ASP A 190 5.27 56.89 -6.49
N GLY A 191 4.75 55.77 -6.01
CA GLY A 191 4.44 54.58 -6.79
C GLY A 191 3.10 54.67 -7.52
N MET A 192 2.95 53.86 -8.58
CA MET A 192 1.75 53.85 -9.42
C MET A 192 0.45 53.65 -8.62
N LEU A 193 0.40 52.77 -7.61
CA LEU A 193 -0.83 52.40 -6.91
C LEU A 193 -1.24 53.41 -5.81
N SER A 194 -0.46 54.46 -5.62
CA SER A 194 -0.71 55.48 -4.60
C SER A 194 -1.89 56.39 -4.97
N SER A 195 -2.10 56.64 -6.27
CA SER A 195 -3.00 57.66 -6.81
C SER A 195 -4.04 57.08 -7.78
N ALA A 196 -5.29 57.52 -7.66
CA ALA A 196 -6.37 57.14 -8.57
C ALA A 196 -6.16 57.64 -10.01
N ASN A 197 -5.33 58.67 -10.22
CA ASN A 197 -5.00 59.18 -11.55
C ASN A 197 -4.26 58.14 -12.41
N ASN A 198 -3.62 57.15 -11.77
CA ASN A 198 -2.82 56.13 -12.44
C ASN A 198 -3.61 54.87 -12.80
N ILE A 199 -4.92 54.81 -12.49
CA ILE A 199 -5.77 53.64 -12.75
C ILE A 199 -5.77 53.29 -14.25
N ALA A 200 -5.87 54.31 -15.12
CA ALA A 200 -5.88 54.11 -16.57
C ALA A 200 -4.57 53.45 -17.07
N ASP A 201 -3.44 53.84 -16.49
CA ASP A 201 -2.13 53.26 -16.81
C ASP A 201 -2.01 51.81 -16.30
N TYR A 202 -2.48 51.54 -15.07
CA TYR A 202 -2.54 50.19 -14.52
C TYR A 202 -3.37 49.23 -15.39
N GLN A 203 -4.45 49.74 -15.97
CA GLN A 203 -5.36 48.98 -16.82
C GLN A 203 -4.78 48.64 -18.20
N ILE A 204 -3.62 49.20 -18.58
CA ILE A 204 -2.98 48.91 -19.86
C ILE A 204 -2.51 47.43 -19.89
N PRO A 205 -3.02 46.59 -20.83
CA PRO A 205 -2.66 45.17 -20.89
C PRO A 205 -1.15 44.90 -21.06
N GLY A 206 -0.43 45.84 -21.68
CA GLY A 206 1.01 45.80 -21.88
C GLY A 206 1.86 46.00 -20.63
N LEU A 207 1.29 46.50 -19.53
CA LEU A 207 1.95 46.51 -18.22
C LEU A 207 1.90 45.08 -17.65
N LEU A 208 3.06 44.43 -17.65
CA LEU A 208 3.19 43.01 -17.31
C LEU A 208 3.61 42.78 -15.86
N ALA A 209 4.36 43.71 -15.28
CA ALA A 209 4.82 43.60 -13.90
C ALA A 209 4.85 44.95 -13.18
N VAL A 210 4.70 44.87 -11.88
CA VAL A 210 4.91 45.95 -10.92
C VAL A 210 5.86 45.47 -9.84
N GLU A 211 6.58 46.39 -9.23
CA GLU A 211 7.42 46.09 -8.09
C GLU A 211 6.71 46.51 -6.80
N VAL A 212 6.87 45.70 -5.75
CA VAL A 212 6.31 45.97 -4.43
C VAL A 212 7.42 45.93 -3.39
N THR A 213 7.33 46.81 -2.41
CA THR A 213 8.34 46.97 -1.37
C THR A 213 7.95 46.22 -0.09
N THR A 214 6.69 45.84 0.08
CA THR A 214 6.18 45.12 1.25
C THR A 214 5.58 43.76 0.87
N TYR A 215 6.00 42.70 1.58
CA TYR A 215 5.42 41.35 1.44
C TYR A 215 5.35 40.64 2.81
N PRO A 216 4.23 39.96 3.17
CA PRO A 216 2.96 39.86 2.45
C PRO A 216 2.27 41.20 2.19
N LEU A 217 1.52 41.29 1.08
CA LEU A 217 0.90 42.54 0.63
C LEU A 217 -0.14 43.08 1.63
N PRO A 218 -0.13 44.38 1.96
CA PRO A 218 -1.22 45.02 2.69
C PRO A 218 -2.57 44.87 1.95
N LYS A 219 -3.68 44.80 2.70
CA LYS A 219 -5.03 44.52 2.17
C LYS A 219 -5.42 45.37 0.95
N ARG A 220 -5.08 46.67 0.96
CA ARG A 220 -5.34 47.60 -0.16
C ARG A 220 -4.66 47.16 -1.46
N PHE A 221 -3.35 46.91 -1.42
CA PHE A 221 -2.59 46.55 -2.62
C PHE A 221 -2.86 45.11 -3.05
N LYS A 222 -3.07 44.21 -2.07
CA LYS A 222 -3.50 42.84 -2.32
C LYS A 222 -4.79 42.81 -3.14
N SER A 223 -5.82 43.58 -2.77
CA SER A 223 -7.08 43.57 -3.52
C SER A 223 -6.94 44.10 -4.95
N ILE A 224 -6.04 45.05 -5.18
CA ILE A 224 -5.72 45.57 -6.53
C ILE A 224 -5.01 44.50 -7.36
N LEU A 225 -3.90 43.96 -6.87
CA LEU A 225 -3.03 43.04 -7.62
C LEU A 225 -3.63 41.64 -7.79
N GLU A 226 -4.53 41.22 -6.90
CA GLU A 226 -5.32 39.99 -7.06
C GLU A 226 -6.61 40.21 -7.86
N GLY A 227 -6.91 41.45 -8.24
CA GLY A 227 -8.06 41.79 -9.10
C GLY A 227 -9.43 41.77 -8.42
N SER A 228 -9.48 41.75 -7.08
CA SER A 228 -10.74 41.84 -6.31
C SER A 228 -11.22 43.29 -6.10
N ASN A 229 -10.39 44.28 -6.41
CA ASN A 229 -10.76 45.70 -6.37
C ASN A 229 -11.46 46.13 -7.68
N PRO A 230 -12.73 46.59 -7.64
CA PRO A 230 -13.47 46.96 -8.85
C PRO A 230 -12.91 48.21 -9.54
N ASP A 231 -12.39 49.19 -8.79
CA ASP A 231 -11.88 50.46 -9.35
C ASP A 231 -10.61 50.26 -10.17
N TRP A 232 -9.78 49.28 -9.76
CA TRP A 232 -8.54 48.91 -10.44
C TRP A 232 -8.70 47.69 -11.36
N SER A 233 -9.94 47.27 -11.62
CA SER A 233 -10.21 46.10 -12.47
C SER A 233 -9.66 46.32 -13.88
N ARG A 234 -9.04 45.30 -14.46
CA ARG A 234 -8.51 45.31 -15.83
C ARG A 234 -8.94 44.05 -16.56
N ARG A 235 -9.13 44.17 -17.88
CA ARG A 235 -9.51 43.02 -18.72
C ARG A 235 -8.33 42.07 -18.87
N GLY A 236 -8.61 40.76 -18.79
CA GLY A 236 -7.59 39.72 -18.90
C GLY A 236 -6.85 39.50 -17.59
N ARG A 237 -5.51 39.54 -17.62
CA ARG A 237 -4.67 39.23 -16.46
C ARG A 237 -4.25 40.47 -15.67
N GLN A 238 -4.07 40.28 -14.37
CA GLN A 238 -3.36 41.22 -13.50
C GLN A 238 -1.86 41.21 -13.83
N PRO A 239 -1.13 42.33 -13.63
CA PRO A 239 0.32 42.32 -13.72
C PRO A 239 0.91 41.43 -12.63
N ALA A 240 2.01 40.76 -12.93
CA ALA A 240 2.81 40.09 -11.92
C ALA A 240 3.39 41.12 -10.94
N TYR A 241 3.70 40.70 -9.72
CA TYR A 241 4.43 41.54 -8.78
C TYR A 241 5.75 40.89 -8.36
N ILE A 242 6.79 41.72 -8.25
CA ILE A 242 8.15 41.34 -7.87
C ILE A 242 8.63 42.19 -6.70
N GLN A 243 9.69 41.77 -6.03
CA GLN A 243 10.46 42.59 -5.09
C GLN A 243 11.91 42.71 -5.54
N SER A 244 12.44 43.92 -5.44
CA SER A 244 13.87 44.22 -5.61
C SER A 244 14.35 45.12 -4.48
N SER A 245 15.66 45.25 -4.35
CA SER A 245 16.30 45.93 -3.23
C SER A 245 16.21 47.46 -3.26
N ASP A 246 16.04 48.07 -4.45
CA ASP A 246 16.26 49.51 -4.66
C ASP A 246 17.65 49.93 -4.14
N ALA A 247 18.66 49.13 -4.52
CA ALA A 247 19.98 49.18 -3.90
C ALA A 247 20.76 50.46 -4.21
N LYS A 248 21.11 51.19 -3.15
CA LYS A 248 21.94 52.40 -3.13
C LYS A 248 23.24 52.22 -2.34
N SER A 249 23.54 50.98 -1.94
CA SER A 249 24.72 50.58 -1.17
C SER A 249 25.03 49.10 -1.40
N VAL A 250 26.28 48.69 -1.21
CA VAL A 250 26.72 47.28 -1.12
C VAL A 250 27.03 46.85 0.32
N LYS A 251 26.90 47.75 1.30
CA LYS A 251 27.26 47.51 2.71
C LYS A 251 26.25 46.59 3.42
N VAL A 252 26.70 46.04 4.54
CA VAL A 252 25.94 45.13 5.41
C VAL A 252 25.82 45.68 6.82
N GLY A 253 24.84 45.16 7.57
CA GLY A 253 24.71 45.39 8.99
C GLY A 253 25.73 44.60 9.81
N GLU A 254 25.68 44.77 11.13
CA GLU A 254 26.58 44.08 12.08
C GLU A 254 26.44 42.55 12.04
N ASP A 255 25.28 42.04 11.61
CA ASP A 255 24.97 40.62 11.44
C ASP A 255 25.40 40.05 10.08
N GLY A 256 26.07 40.86 9.24
CA GLY A 256 26.49 40.48 7.89
C GLY A 256 25.37 40.46 6.86
N ARG A 257 24.13 40.82 7.22
CA ARG A 257 23.00 40.87 6.30
C ARG A 257 22.90 42.23 5.59
N PRO A 258 22.32 42.27 4.37
CA PRO A 258 22.03 43.53 3.70
C PRO A 258 21.17 44.45 4.56
N ILE A 259 21.55 45.73 4.66
CA ILE A 259 20.72 46.78 5.27
C ILE A 259 19.64 47.24 4.28
N ALA A 260 18.66 48.02 4.76
CA ALA A 260 17.62 48.58 3.91
C ALA A 260 18.22 49.35 2.72
N ASN A 261 17.70 49.10 1.53
CA ASN A 261 18.17 49.67 0.25
C ASN A 261 19.66 49.40 -0.03
N SER A 262 20.19 48.27 0.44
CA SER A 262 21.47 47.73 -0.03
C SER A 262 21.26 46.50 -0.93
N LEU A 263 22.27 46.19 -1.73
CA LEU A 263 22.23 45.09 -2.71
C LEU A 263 21.78 43.78 -2.05
N GLY A 264 20.75 43.14 -2.63
CA GLY A 264 20.20 41.89 -2.13
C GLY A 264 19.37 42.01 -0.84
N TYR A 265 19.01 43.23 -0.39
CA TYR A 265 18.07 43.42 0.73
C TYR A 265 16.69 42.80 0.46
N ARG A 266 16.24 42.85 -0.79
CA ARG A 266 15.04 42.17 -1.28
C ARG A 266 15.37 41.56 -2.65
N TRP A 267 14.68 40.48 -2.98
CA TRP A 267 14.88 39.77 -4.23
C TRP A 267 13.61 39.03 -4.62
N THR A 268 13.60 38.55 -5.87
CA THR A 268 12.57 37.66 -6.39
C THR A 268 13.23 36.41 -6.95
N TRP A 269 12.66 35.24 -6.65
CA TRP A 269 13.01 34.01 -7.33
C TRP A 269 12.23 33.92 -8.64
N LEU A 270 12.96 33.73 -9.74
CA LEU A 270 12.40 33.65 -11.08
C LEU A 270 12.70 32.29 -11.71
N LYS A 271 11.68 31.59 -12.22
CA LYS A 271 11.84 30.32 -12.92
C LYS A 271 11.94 30.52 -14.43
N VAL A 272 13.13 30.31 -14.98
CA VAL A 272 13.44 30.51 -16.41
C VAL A 272 14.50 29.51 -16.88
N SER A 273 14.50 29.19 -18.17
CA SER A 273 15.56 28.34 -18.76
C SER A 273 16.86 29.13 -18.93
N LYS A 274 16.73 30.37 -19.41
CA LYS A 274 17.88 31.28 -19.59
C LYS A 274 17.46 32.75 -19.43
N PRO A 275 18.21 33.55 -18.65
CA PRO A 275 17.95 34.97 -18.50
C PRO A 275 17.91 35.71 -19.84
N SER A 276 16.78 36.33 -20.14
CA SER A 276 16.50 37.16 -21.32
C SER A 276 15.22 37.95 -21.09
N ILE A 277 14.99 39.02 -21.88
CA ILE A 277 13.72 39.77 -21.79
C ILE A 277 12.52 38.91 -22.18
N VAL A 278 12.68 37.99 -23.14
CA VAL A 278 11.63 37.03 -23.50
C VAL A 278 11.27 36.15 -22.30
N ALA A 279 12.27 35.68 -21.55
CA ALA A 279 12.05 34.88 -20.35
C ALA A 279 11.39 35.68 -19.22
N LEU A 280 11.79 36.94 -18.99
CA LEU A 280 11.11 37.83 -18.04
C LEU A 280 9.65 38.05 -18.44
N ARG A 281 9.41 38.33 -19.73
CA ARG A 281 8.07 38.52 -20.28
C ARG A 281 7.20 37.30 -19.97
N GLN A 282 7.66 36.10 -20.33
CA GLN A 282 6.96 34.83 -20.06
C GLN A 282 6.72 34.62 -18.57
N ALA A 283 7.72 34.87 -17.71
CA ALA A 283 7.56 34.78 -16.26
C ALA A 283 6.51 35.75 -15.70
N PHE A 284 6.38 36.95 -16.27
CA PHE A 284 5.35 37.91 -15.87
C PHE A 284 3.97 37.55 -16.42
N LEU A 285 3.89 36.85 -17.57
CA LEU A 285 2.61 36.29 -18.03
C LEU A 285 2.10 35.19 -17.09
N ASP A 286 3.02 34.41 -16.51
CA ASP A 286 2.77 33.24 -15.68
C ASP A 286 3.32 33.38 -14.25
N GLY A 287 3.09 34.54 -13.62
CA GLY A 287 3.67 34.88 -12.32
C GLY A 287 3.41 33.84 -11.22
N THR A 288 2.21 33.23 -11.18
CA THR A 288 1.86 32.20 -10.19
C THR A 288 2.69 30.92 -10.32
N SER A 289 3.21 30.64 -11.51
CA SER A 289 4.04 29.46 -11.80
C SER A 289 5.54 29.77 -11.69
N ARG A 290 5.95 30.99 -12.09
CA ARG A 290 7.35 31.33 -12.34
C ARG A 290 7.96 32.36 -11.38
N LEU A 291 7.20 32.94 -10.44
CA LEU A 291 7.70 33.91 -9.46
C LEU A 291 7.46 33.43 -8.03
N ARG A 292 8.46 33.59 -7.16
CA ARG A 292 8.32 33.41 -5.71
C ARG A 292 9.03 34.52 -4.95
N ILE A 293 8.37 35.04 -3.91
CA ILE A 293 8.91 36.01 -2.97
C ILE A 293 8.99 35.29 -1.62
N GLN A 294 10.18 34.76 -1.31
CA GLN A 294 10.45 33.96 -0.12
C GLN A 294 11.96 33.88 0.12
N ASP A 295 12.36 33.51 1.34
CA ASP A 295 13.77 33.48 1.71
C ASP A 295 14.52 32.31 1.06
N VAL A 296 13.97 31.10 1.19
CA VAL A 296 14.58 29.85 0.70
C VAL A 296 14.39 29.70 -0.80
N ARG A 297 15.39 29.18 -1.51
CA ARG A 297 15.27 28.93 -2.95
C ARG A 297 14.19 27.87 -3.20
N PRO A 298 13.20 28.09 -4.08
CA PRO A 298 12.10 27.13 -4.26
C PRO A 298 12.52 25.72 -4.71
N SER A 299 13.69 25.56 -5.35
CA SER A 299 14.20 24.23 -5.71
C SER A 299 14.71 23.42 -4.51
N GLU A 300 15.06 24.07 -3.40
CA GLU A 300 15.53 23.40 -2.17
C GLU A 300 14.37 22.78 -1.40
N GLU A 301 13.15 23.30 -1.58
CA GLU A 301 11.91 22.77 -1.00
C GLU A 301 11.35 21.58 -1.82
N GLN A 302 11.93 21.28 -3.00
CA GLN A 302 11.49 20.19 -3.87
C GLN A 302 12.17 18.87 -3.50
N THR A 303 11.56 18.16 -2.54
CA THR A 303 12.09 16.92 -1.96
C THR A 303 11.44 15.64 -2.48
N HIS A 304 10.46 15.74 -3.39
CA HIS A 304 9.73 14.57 -3.89
C HIS A 304 10.63 13.69 -4.78
N PRO A 305 10.41 12.36 -4.81
CA PRO A 305 11.17 11.46 -5.68
C PRO A 305 11.02 11.81 -7.17
N ARG A 306 12.06 11.56 -7.98
CA ARG A 306 12.07 11.95 -9.39
C ARG A 306 13.00 11.12 -10.27
N ILE A 307 12.67 11.09 -11.56
CA ILE A 307 13.57 10.66 -12.64
C ILE A 307 14.46 11.84 -12.99
N VAL A 308 15.77 11.67 -12.89
CA VAL A 308 16.77 12.71 -13.19
C VAL A 308 17.07 12.76 -14.67
N PHE A 309 17.29 11.61 -15.29
CA PHE A 309 17.61 11.52 -16.71
C PHE A 309 17.18 10.19 -17.34
N LEU A 310 17.11 10.20 -18.67
CA LEU A 310 17.04 9.02 -19.53
C LEU A 310 18.15 9.11 -20.58
N LYS A 311 18.93 8.05 -20.74
CA LYS A 311 19.80 7.82 -21.90
C LYS A 311 19.33 6.56 -22.61
N CYS A 312 19.19 6.61 -23.92
CA CYS A 312 18.97 5.41 -24.71
C CYS A 312 19.84 5.44 -25.97
N SER A 313 20.43 4.31 -26.31
CA SER A 313 21.25 4.13 -27.52
C SER A 313 20.96 2.79 -28.17
N GLY A 314 21.26 2.67 -29.47
CA GLY A 314 21.12 1.39 -30.20
C GLY A 314 19.67 0.98 -30.49
N LEU A 315 18.78 1.94 -30.70
CA LEU A 315 17.39 1.66 -31.08
C LEU A 315 17.17 1.85 -32.59
N LYS A 316 16.41 0.95 -33.23
CA LYS A 316 16.14 1.01 -34.68
C LYS A 316 15.23 2.18 -35.08
N PHE A 317 14.25 2.51 -34.24
CA PHE A 317 13.20 3.51 -34.55
C PHE A 317 13.39 4.86 -33.85
N LEU A 318 14.25 4.94 -32.85
CA LEU A 318 14.57 6.16 -32.11
C LEU A 318 16.10 6.33 -32.17
N ALA A 319 16.59 7.49 -32.62
CA ALA A 319 18.02 7.78 -32.53
C ALA A 319 18.45 7.86 -31.06
N ASP A 320 19.74 7.85 -30.79
CA ASP A 320 20.26 7.97 -29.44
C ASP A 320 19.73 9.25 -28.78
N GLN A 321 19.18 9.13 -27.56
CA GLN A 321 18.64 10.26 -26.79
C GLN A 321 19.36 10.37 -25.46
N GLU A 322 19.59 11.61 -25.02
CA GLU A 322 19.99 11.93 -23.65
C GLU A 322 19.13 13.09 -23.14
N ILE A 323 18.26 12.82 -22.17
CA ILE A 323 17.28 13.76 -21.65
C ILE A 323 17.51 13.94 -20.17
N ALA A 324 17.76 15.17 -19.73
CA ALA A 324 17.73 15.56 -18.32
C ALA A 324 16.35 16.15 -18.00
N PHE A 325 15.59 15.51 -17.11
CA PHE A 325 14.22 15.92 -16.79
C PHE A 325 14.17 17.05 -15.77
N SER A 326 13.14 17.89 -15.89
CA SER A 326 12.73 18.82 -14.84
C SER A 326 12.20 18.04 -13.64
N PRO A 327 12.45 18.47 -12.39
CA PRO A 327 11.76 17.91 -11.23
C PRO A 327 10.24 18.16 -11.28
N ASN A 328 9.76 19.12 -12.07
CA ASN A 328 8.36 19.53 -12.09
C ASN A 328 7.61 18.96 -13.32
N LEU A 329 7.10 19.80 -14.22
CA LEU A 329 6.35 19.37 -15.39
C LEU A 329 7.25 19.23 -16.63
N ASN A 330 7.23 18.05 -17.22
CA ASN A 330 7.90 17.70 -18.46
C ASN A 330 6.87 17.35 -19.52
N THR A 331 7.07 17.81 -20.75
CA THR A 331 6.17 17.47 -21.86
C THR A 331 6.95 17.03 -23.08
N VAL A 332 6.65 15.81 -23.54
CA VAL A 332 7.17 15.23 -24.76
C VAL A 332 6.18 15.49 -25.89
N ILE A 333 6.63 16.19 -26.92
CA ILE A 333 5.80 16.60 -28.06
C ILE A 333 6.36 16.05 -29.37
N GLY A 334 5.52 15.95 -30.39
CA GLY A 334 5.93 15.44 -31.71
C GLY A 334 4.75 14.98 -32.55
N GLY A 335 4.93 14.91 -33.86
CA GLY A 335 3.94 14.35 -34.79
C GLY A 335 3.67 12.86 -34.56
N ARG A 336 2.77 12.26 -35.37
CA ARG A 336 2.53 10.81 -35.34
C ARG A 336 3.80 10.06 -35.79
N GLY A 337 4.14 8.96 -35.12
CA GLY A 337 5.30 8.12 -35.46
C GLY A 337 6.68 8.67 -35.02
N THR A 338 6.73 9.77 -34.28
CA THR A 338 7.99 10.40 -33.80
C THR A 338 8.67 9.69 -32.63
N GLY A 339 7.99 8.73 -31.98
CA GLY A 339 8.53 7.98 -30.84
C GLY A 339 8.11 8.49 -29.45
N LYS A 340 7.08 9.36 -29.33
CA LYS A 340 6.57 9.84 -28.02
C LYS A 340 6.21 8.69 -27.06
N SER A 341 5.30 7.80 -27.46
CA SER A 341 4.90 6.65 -26.65
C SER A 341 6.07 5.67 -26.46
N THR A 342 6.95 5.52 -27.45
CA THR A 342 8.18 4.72 -27.33
C THR A 342 9.04 5.20 -26.17
N LEU A 343 9.24 6.52 -26.01
CA LEU A 343 10.01 7.09 -24.90
C LEU A 343 9.42 6.70 -23.52
N MET A 344 8.09 6.75 -23.39
CA MET A 344 7.39 6.39 -22.16
C MET A 344 7.54 4.92 -21.82
N GLU A 345 7.43 4.05 -22.83
CA GLU A 345 7.60 2.61 -22.64
C GLU A 345 9.06 2.24 -22.32
N LEU A 346 10.05 2.97 -22.87
CA LEU A 346 11.47 2.79 -22.48
C LEU A 346 11.69 3.08 -21.00
N LEU A 347 11.08 4.16 -20.47
CA LEU A 347 11.10 4.45 -19.03
C LEU A 347 10.41 3.33 -18.24
N ARG A 348 9.25 2.83 -18.71
CA ARG A 348 8.53 1.72 -18.06
C ARG A 348 9.39 0.46 -17.96
N PHE A 349 10.13 0.13 -19.03
CA PHE A 349 11.08 -0.97 -19.05
C PHE A 349 12.26 -0.79 -18.09
N ALA A 350 12.86 0.41 -18.08
CA ALA A 350 14.01 0.69 -17.24
C ALA A 350 13.71 0.49 -15.75
N PHE A 351 12.45 0.70 -15.32
CA PHE A 351 12.00 0.49 -13.94
C PHE A 351 11.38 -0.90 -13.66
N ALA A 352 11.58 -1.89 -14.54
CA ALA A 352 11.06 -3.26 -14.42
C ALA A 352 9.55 -3.34 -14.13
N ARG A 353 8.80 -2.36 -14.65
CA ARG A 353 7.34 -2.30 -14.49
C ARG A 353 6.62 -3.22 -15.47
N ASP A 354 7.30 -4.25 -15.99
CA ASP A 354 6.83 -5.25 -16.95
C ASP A 354 6.40 -6.59 -16.31
N THR A 355 6.53 -6.72 -14.97
CA THR A 355 6.41 -8.02 -14.26
C THR A 355 5.21 -8.16 -13.29
N GLY A 356 4.24 -7.25 -13.32
CA GLY A 356 3.05 -7.26 -12.43
C GLY A 356 1.88 -8.13 -12.91
N GLY A 357 1.05 -8.62 -11.96
CA GLY A 357 -0.11 -9.51 -12.23
C GLY A 357 -1.33 -8.86 -12.90
N GLN A 358 -1.33 -7.54 -13.11
CA GLN A 358 -2.41 -6.75 -13.72
C GLN A 358 -2.07 -6.28 -15.15
N PHE A 359 -1.20 -6.98 -15.88
CA PHE A 359 -0.90 -6.59 -17.26
C PHE A 359 -1.98 -7.01 -18.24
N SER A 360 -2.57 -6.06 -18.97
CA SER A 360 -3.38 -6.37 -20.14
C SER A 360 -2.50 -7.01 -21.23
N ALA A 361 -3.09 -7.91 -22.03
CA ALA A 361 -2.36 -8.58 -23.11
C ALA A 361 -1.80 -7.58 -24.14
N SER A 362 -2.41 -6.40 -24.25
CA SER A 362 -2.00 -5.33 -25.17
C SER A 362 -0.64 -4.75 -24.81
N THR A 363 -0.34 -4.55 -23.52
CA THR A 363 0.96 -3.98 -23.11
C THR A 363 2.07 -5.00 -23.25
N LYS A 364 1.83 -6.29 -22.96
CA LYS A 364 2.79 -7.37 -23.26
C LYS A 364 3.17 -7.41 -24.74
N ALA A 365 2.19 -7.27 -25.64
CA ALA A 365 2.47 -7.19 -27.07
C ALA A 365 3.24 -5.93 -27.48
N LYS A 366 2.95 -4.76 -26.87
CA LYS A 366 3.74 -3.53 -27.06
C LYS A 366 5.19 -3.73 -26.61
N PHE A 367 5.39 -4.43 -25.48
CA PHE A 367 6.71 -4.73 -24.95
C PHE A 367 7.54 -5.65 -25.86
N GLU A 368 6.96 -6.74 -26.35
CA GLU A 368 7.65 -7.64 -27.29
C GLU A 368 8.05 -6.92 -28.57
N ARG A 369 7.17 -6.06 -29.10
CA ARG A 369 7.48 -5.24 -30.28
C ARG A 369 8.64 -4.28 -30.01
N LEU A 370 8.67 -3.62 -28.86
CA LEU A 370 9.74 -2.71 -28.47
C LEU A 370 11.08 -3.44 -28.34
N ARG A 371 11.13 -4.61 -27.68
CA ARG A 371 12.36 -5.42 -27.62
C ARG A 371 12.85 -5.80 -29.02
N GLY A 372 11.95 -6.10 -29.96
CA GLY A 372 12.31 -6.33 -31.37
C GLY A 372 12.99 -5.13 -32.07
N THR A 373 12.89 -3.93 -31.51
CA THR A 373 13.52 -2.71 -32.04
C THR A 373 14.96 -2.51 -31.57
N PHE A 374 15.46 -3.31 -30.64
CA PHE A 374 16.79 -3.14 -30.05
C PHE A 374 17.84 -3.71 -31.03
N SER A 375 18.98 -3.03 -31.16
CA SER A 375 20.20 -3.64 -31.72
C SER A 375 20.93 -4.44 -30.63
N GLY A 376 21.91 -5.26 -31.02
CA GLY A 376 22.65 -6.11 -30.06
C GLY A 376 23.48 -5.33 -29.03
N ASP A 377 23.71 -4.04 -29.27
CA ASP A 377 24.43 -3.09 -28.42
C ASP A 377 23.50 -2.03 -27.80
N ALA A 378 22.17 -2.23 -27.84
CA ALA A 378 21.25 -1.26 -27.26
C ALA A 378 21.43 -1.15 -25.74
N GLU A 379 21.30 0.06 -25.20
CA GLU A 379 21.38 0.30 -23.76
C GLU A 379 20.42 1.42 -23.37
N ILE A 380 19.72 1.23 -22.25
CA ILE A 380 18.83 2.21 -21.64
C ILE A 380 19.32 2.46 -20.23
N GLN A 381 19.69 3.70 -19.91
CA GLN A 381 20.08 4.12 -18.56
C GLN A 381 19.09 5.15 -18.03
N VAL A 382 18.67 5.00 -16.78
CA VAL A 382 17.83 5.96 -16.07
C VAL A 382 18.46 6.36 -14.74
N GLY A 383 18.40 7.65 -14.43
CA GLY A 383 18.77 8.16 -13.12
C GLY A 383 17.52 8.30 -12.25
N TRP A 384 17.52 7.66 -11.08
CA TRP A 384 16.46 7.75 -10.08
C TRP A 384 16.96 8.45 -8.82
N GLU A 385 16.21 9.43 -8.33
CA GLU A 385 16.52 10.14 -7.10
C GLU A 385 15.36 9.99 -6.12
N SER A 386 15.57 9.18 -5.07
CA SER A 386 14.58 9.00 -4.00
C SER A 386 14.65 10.10 -2.94
N VAL A 387 15.86 10.62 -2.69
CA VAL A 387 16.14 11.66 -1.70
C VAL A 387 17.08 12.68 -2.36
N PRO A 388 16.89 14.00 -2.14
CA PRO A 388 17.72 15.02 -2.77
C PRO A 388 19.23 14.77 -2.62
N GLY A 389 19.95 14.78 -3.74
CA GLY A 389 21.39 14.60 -3.81
C GLY A 389 21.87 13.15 -4.02
N GLN A 390 20.99 12.15 -3.85
CA GLN A 390 21.32 10.74 -4.05
C GLN A 390 20.67 10.20 -5.33
N VAL A 391 21.49 10.01 -6.37
CA VAL A 391 21.04 9.47 -7.67
C VAL A 391 21.57 8.05 -7.86
N ASP A 392 20.65 7.11 -7.98
CA ASP A 392 20.92 5.74 -8.41
C ASP A 392 20.82 5.65 -9.94
N ILE A 393 21.75 4.95 -10.59
CA ILE A 393 21.75 4.79 -12.05
C ILE A 393 21.45 3.33 -12.38
N ILE A 394 20.29 3.10 -13.00
CA ILE A 394 19.83 1.79 -13.43
C ILE A 394 20.09 1.66 -14.94
N SER A 395 20.71 0.56 -15.34
CA SER A 395 20.95 0.21 -16.75
C SER A 395 20.18 -1.05 -17.15
N LEU A 396 19.69 -1.05 -18.38
CA LEU A 396 19.01 -2.16 -19.01
C LEU A 396 19.56 -2.37 -20.43
N ARG A 397 20.02 -3.58 -20.71
CA ARG A 397 20.44 -4.05 -22.04
C ARG A 397 19.49 -5.13 -22.57
N PRO A 398 19.36 -5.30 -23.89
CA PRO A 398 18.60 -6.40 -24.47
C PRO A 398 19.12 -7.74 -23.93
N ASP A 399 18.19 -8.60 -23.52
CA ASP A 399 18.45 -9.96 -23.02
C ASP A 399 19.33 -10.05 -21.76
N ALA A 400 19.52 -8.95 -21.04
CA ALA A 400 20.20 -8.89 -19.74
C ALA A 400 19.23 -8.51 -18.61
N ALA A 401 19.58 -8.89 -17.38
CA ALA A 401 18.91 -8.37 -16.19
C ALA A 401 19.28 -6.90 -15.95
N HIS A 402 18.45 -6.16 -15.22
CA HIS A 402 18.77 -4.81 -14.78
C HIS A 402 20.08 -4.78 -13.98
N GLU A 403 20.91 -3.79 -14.26
CA GLU A 403 22.21 -3.56 -13.61
C GLU A 403 22.19 -2.22 -12.89
N MET A 404 22.82 -2.15 -11.71
CA MET A 404 23.02 -0.90 -10.98
C MET A 404 24.41 -0.35 -11.29
N LEU A 405 24.50 0.74 -12.06
CA LEU A 405 25.77 1.39 -12.41
C LEU A 405 26.27 2.34 -11.31
N GLN A 406 25.34 2.88 -10.51
CA GLN A 406 25.63 3.74 -9.37
C GLN A 406 24.55 3.52 -8.31
N GLY A 407 24.96 3.35 -7.05
CA GLY A 407 24.09 2.95 -5.92
C GLY A 407 24.40 1.51 -5.46
N GLU A 408 24.04 1.18 -4.22
CA GLU A 408 24.22 -0.16 -3.64
C GLU A 408 22.86 -0.78 -3.28
N VAL A 409 22.51 -1.88 -3.95
CA VAL A 409 21.23 -2.59 -3.76
C VAL A 409 21.48 -4.09 -3.80
N LEU A 410 20.99 -4.83 -2.80
CA LEU A 410 21.14 -6.30 -2.70
C LEU A 410 20.25 -7.06 -3.69
N ASP A 411 19.00 -6.63 -3.85
CA ASP A 411 18.01 -7.23 -4.74
C ASP A 411 17.39 -6.15 -5.64
N ILE A 412 17.94 -6.01 -6.85
CA ILE A 412 17.50 -5.02 -7.83
C ILE A 412 16.02 -5.22 -8.20
N PRO A 413 15.54 -6.44 -8.55
CA PRO A 413 14.11 -6.67 -8.78
C PRO A 413 13.20 -6.22 -7.64
N ALA A 414 13.56 -6.49 -6.37
CA ALA A 414 12.76 -6.04 -5.23
C ALA A 414 12.80 -4.51 -5.07
N TYR A 415 13.96 -3.89 -5.27
CA TYR A 415 14.12 -2.44 -5.24
C TYR A 415 13.29 -1.73 -6.30
N LEU A 416 13.35 -2.19 -7.56
CA LEU A 416 12.58 -1.61 -8.67
C LEU A 416 11.06 -1.70 -8.45
N LYS A 417 10.58 -2.75 -7.76
CA LYS A 417 9.18 -2.87 -7.34
C LYS A 417 8.76 -1.85 -6.28
N GLN A 418 9.69 -1.39 -5.44
CA GLN A 418 9.43 -0.42 -4.37
C GLN A 418 9.44 1.04 -4.84
N ILE A 419 10.02 1.34 -6.01
CA ILE A 419 10.06 2.70 -6.56
C ILE A 419 8.62 3.25 -6.76
N PRO A 420 8.24 4.41 -6.20
CA PRO A 420 6.87 4.92 -6.29
C PRO A 420 6.62 5.64 -7.63
N ILE A 421 6.72 4.93 -8.75
CA ILE A 421 6.53 5.46 -10.11
C ILE A 421 5.27 4.89 -10.75
N GLN A 422 4.48 5.76 -11.37
CA GLN A 422 3.21 5.39 -12.00
C GLN A 422 3.24 5.67 -13.50
N PHE A 423 2.75 4.71 -14.28
CA PHE A 423 2.70 4.79 -15.75
C PHE A 423 1.29 4.53 -16.26
N TYR A 424 0.74 5.51 -16.96
CA TYR A 424 -0.55 5.45 -17.64
C TYR A 424 -0.34 5.56 -19.14
N SER A 425 -0.54 4.45 -19.86
CA SER A 425 -0.51 4.45 -21.32
C SER A 425 -1.84 4.94 -21.90
N GLN A 426 -1.82 5.30 -23.18
CA GLN A 426 -3.02 5.67 -23.93
C GLN A 426 -4.13 4.59 -23.79
N GLN A 427 -5.36 5.04 -23.54
CA GLN A 427 -6.58 4.24 -23.28
C GLN A 427 -6.64 3.54 -21.92
N GLN A 428 -5.63 3.71 -21.06
CA GLN A 428 -5.61 3.05 -19.75
C GLN A 428 -6.55 3.74 -18.74
N LEU A 429 -6.89 5.03 -18.91
CA LEU A 429 -7.86 5.68 -18.02
C LEU A 429 -9.27 5.14 -18.27
N SER A 430 -9.64 4.92 -19.53
CA SER A 430 -10.91 4.27 -19.87
C SER A 430 -10.98 2.84 -19.33
N GLU A 431 -9.92 2.04 -19.45
CA GLU A 431 -9.84 0.68 -18.87
C GLU A 431 -10.08 0.65 -17.35
N LEU A 432 -9.62 1.69 -16.64
CA LEU A 432 -9.81 1.82 -15.18
C LEU A 432 -11.25 2.19 -14.78
N THR A 433 -12.03 2.75 -15.70
CA THR A 433 -13.42 3.20 -15.43
C THR A 433 -14.49 2.25 -15.97
N ASP A 434 -14.10 1.24 -16.75
CA ASP A 434 -15.03 0.25 -17.30
C ASP A 434 -15.52 -0.75 -16.24
N ILE A 435 -16.63 -1.44 -16.56
CA ILE A 435 -17.32 -2.38 -15.65
C ILE A 435 -16.38 -3.57 -15.37
N GLY A 436 -15.88 -3.66 -14.13
CA GLY A 436 -14.85 -4.61 -13.71
C GLY A 436 -13.53 -3.94 -13.27
N GLY A 437 -13.36 -2.63 -13.50
CA GLY A 437 -12.22 -1.83 -13.03
C GLY A 437 -12.25 -1.46 -11.55
N GLU A 438 -13.30 -1.85 -10.81
CA GLU A 438 -13.50 -1.53 -9.38
C GLU A 438 -12.35 -2.05 -8.51
N GLY A 439 -11.85 -3.26 -8.79
CA GLY A 439 -10.66 -3.81 -8.13
C GLY A 439 -9.39 -2.99 -8.39
N SER A 440 -9.34 -2.24 -9.49
CA SER A 440 -8.22 -1.34 -9.78
C SER A 440 -8.30 -0.03 -8.99
N LEU A 441 -9.50 0.53 -8.79
CA LEU A 441 -9.68 1.72 -7.95
C LEU A 441 -9.42 1.40 -6.47
N LEU A 442 -9.87 0.24 -5.99
CA LEU A 442 -9.50 -0.26 -4.66
C LEU A 442 -7.98 -0.44 -4.55
N GLY A 443 -7.35 -1.03 -5.57
CA GLY A 443 -5.89 -1.17 -5.63
C GLY A 443 -5.13 0.15 -5.49
N MET A 444 -5.64 1.26 -6.05
CA MET A 444 -5.03 2.59 -5.92
C MET A 444 -5.11 3.13 -4.49
N VAL A 445 -6.23 2.92 -3.80
CA VAL A 445 -6.38 3.29 -2.39
C VAL A 445 -5.50 2.41 -1.50
N ASP A 446 -5.45 1.11 -1.79
CA ASP A 446 -4.63 0.14 -1.05
C ASP A 446 -3.14 0.42 -1.21
N GLU A 447 -2.67 0.85 -2.39
CA GLU A 447 -1.28 1.24 -2.60
C GLU A 447 -0.90 2.43 -1.69
N ALA A 448 -1.80 3.40 -1.53
CA ALA A 448 -1.58 4.60 -0.71
C ALA A 448 -1.50 4.30 0.80
N CYS A 449 -2.11 3.21 1.27
CA CYS A 449 -2.05 2.76 2.67
C CYS A 449 -1.40 1.37 2.83
N SER A 450 -0.57 0.98 1.87
CA SER A 450 -0.03 -0.38 1.75
C SER A 450 0.74 -0.85 2.97
N ALA A 451 1.55 0.02 3.60
CA ALA A 451 2.33 -0.32 4.79
C ALA A 451 1.43 -0.73 5.98
N GLU A 452 0.34 0.00 6.21
CA GLU A 452 -0.61 -0.27 7.29
C GLU A 452 -1.46 -1.51 6.97
N LEU A 453 -1.96 -1.62 5.74
CA LEU A 453 -2.74 -2.77 5.30
C LEU A 453 -1.94 -4.07 5.36
N GLN A 454 -0.64 -4.06 5.01
CA GLN A 454 0.23 -5.23 5.12
C GLN A 454 0.39 -5.69 6.58
N ALA A 455 0.57 -4.75 7.51
CA ALA A 455 0.65 -5.07 8.94
C ALA A 455 -0.66 -5.68 9.46
N LEU A 456 -1.81 -5.11 9.08
CA LEU A 456 -3.13 -5.63 9.41
C LEU A 456 -3.38 -7.01 8.79
N LYS A 457 -2.94 -7.24 7.54
CA LYS A 457 -3.07 -8.53 6.88
C LYS A 457 -2.21 -9.62 7.55
N GLY A 458 -1.03 -9.26 8.05
CA GLY A 458 -0.21 -10.16 8.87
C GLY A 458 -0.91 -10.59 10.17
N ARG A 459 -1.55 -9.66 10.88
CA ARG A 459 -2.38 -9.93 12.06
C ARG A 459 -3.59 -10.81 11.70
N GLU A 460 -4.27 -10.51 10.60
CA GLU A 460 -5.40 -11.30 10.09
C GLU A 460 -4.99 -12.75 9.82
N ASN A 461 -3.88 -12.98 9.12
CA ASN A 461 -3.40 -14.33 8.81
C ASN A 461 -3.07 -15.13 10.07
N THR A 462 -2.46 -14.49 11.08
CA THR A 462 -2.17 -15.10 12.38
C THR A 462 -3.47 -15.50 13.09
N LEU A 463 -4.42 -14.58 13.20
CA LEU A 463 -5.71 -14.83 13.85
C LEU A 463 -6.53 -15.89 13.12
N ARG A 464 -6.51 -15.91 11.78
CA ARG A 464 -7.15 -16.97 10.97
C ARG A 464 -6.57 -18.34 11.29
N ALA A 465 -5.24 -18.47 11.44
CA ALA A 465 -4.61 -19.71 11.82
C ALA A 465 -5.05 -20.19 13.23
N GLU A 466 -5.12 -19.27 14.19
CA GLU A 466 -5.62 -19.58 15.55
C GLU A 466 -7.10 -20.00 15.54
N ILE A 467 -7.97 -19.33 14.77
CA ILE A 467 -9.38 -19.72 14.66
C ILE A 467 -9.53 -21.12 14.04
N ILE A 468 -8.70 -21.47 13.06
CA ILE A 468 -8.67 -22.82 12.47
C ILE A 468 -8.30 -23.86 13.54
N GLN A 469 -7.36 -23.56 14.44
CA GLN A 469 -7.03 -24.44 15.57
C GLN A 469 -8.21 -24.60 16.54
N VAL A 470 -8.93 -23.52 16.85
CA VAL A 470 -10.14 -23.58 17.67
C VAL A 470 -11.26 -24.40 17.01
N PHE A 471 -11.41 -24.31 15.68
CA PHE A 471 -12.35 -25.18 14.95
C PHE A 471 -11.96 -26.66 15.03
N ALA A 472 -10.67 -26.99 14.93
CA ALA A 472 -10.18 -28.35 15.12
C ALA A 472 -10.40 -28.85 16.56
N ALA A 473 -10.15 -27.99 17.57
CA ALA A 473 -10.43 -28.30 18.97
C ALA A 473 -11.93 -28.53 19.23
N SER A 474 -12.80 -27.75 18.58
CA SER A 474 -14.25 -27.93 18.65
C SER A 474 -14.68 -29.28 18.07
N ASP A 475 -14.10 -29.70 16.95
CA ASP A 475 -14.41 -31.01 16.35
C ASP A 475 -13.90 -32.16 17.22
N GLN A 476 -12.72 -32.01 17.81
CA GLN A 476 -12.17 -32.98 18.75
C GLN A 476 -13.03 -33.08 20.02
N LEU A 477 -13.52 -31.96 20.54
CA LEU A 477 -14.41 -31.93 21.71
C LEU A 477 -15.74 -32.63 21.44
N ASP A 478 -16.34 -32.39 20.27
CA ASP A 478 -17.58 -33.06 19.85
C ASP A 478 -17.40 -34.58 19.77
N GLU A 479 -16.26 -35.05 19.25
CA GLU A 479 -15.96 -36.48 19.17
C GLU A 479 -15.69 -37.10 20.55
N LEU A 480 -14.93 -36.40 21.41
CA LEU A 480 -14.70 -36.85 22.79
C LEU A 480 -16.01 -36.95 23.57
N ARG A 481 -16.96 -36.02 23.40
CA ARG A 481 -18.28 -36.09 24.05
C ARG A 481 -19.13 -37.27 23.58
N LYS A 482 -19.00 -37.71 22.32
CA LYS A 482 -19.66 -38.95 21.86
C LYS A 482 -19.08 -40.17 22.55
N VAL A 483 -17.74 -40.27 22.58
CA VAL A 483 -17.03 -41.36 23.26
C VAL A 483 -17.33 -41.37 24.76
N GLU A 484 -17.45 -40.21 25.39
CA GLU A 484 -17.87 -40.05 26.79
C GLU A 484 -19.22 -40.71 27.02
N LYS A 485 -20.20 -40.39 26.16
CA LYS A 485 -21.56 -40.90 26.27
C LYS A 485 -21.61 -42.42 26.09
N GLU A 486 -20.88 -42.96 25.11
CA GLU A 486 -20.78 -44.39 24.87
C GLU A 486 -20.12 -45.12 26.05
N LEU A 487 -18.94 -44.63 26.49
CA LEU A 487 -18.18 -45.23 27.58
C LEU A 487 -18.93 -45.16 28.93
N SER A 488 -19.64 -44.06 29.17
CA SER A 488 -20.49 -43.87 30.35
C SER A 488 -21.65 -44.88 30.38
N GLN A 489 -22.31 -45.11 29.23
CA GLN A 489 -23.34 -46.14 29.10
C GLN A 489 -22.79 -47.55 29.33
N GLU A 490 -21.65 -47.88 28.74
CA GLU A 490 -21.00 -49.18 28.95
C GLU A 490 -20.59 -49.40 30.42
N LEU A 491 -20.08 -48.36 31.08
CA LEU A 491 -19.72 -48.41 32.50
C LEU A 491 -20.96 -48.60 33.38
N GLN A 492 -22.07 -47.96 33.05
CA GLN A 492 -23.34 -48.12 33.76
C GLN A 492 -23.84 -49.57 33.69
N GLU A 493 -23.75 -50.20 32.52
CA GLU A 493 -24.13 -51.61 32.34
C GLU A 493 -23.16 -52.56 33.06
N LEU A 494 -21.85 -52.32 33.00
CA LEU A 494 -20.86 -53.10 33.76
C LEU A 494 -21.05 -52.97 35.28
N ASN A 495 -21.37 -51.78 35.77
CA ASN A 495 -21.68 -51.54 37.18
C ASN A 495 -22.90 -52.35 37.62
N ARG A 496 -23.94 -52.41 36.79
CA ARG A 496 -25.15 -53.20 37.04
C ARG A 496 -24.84 -54.69 37.11
N GLN A 497 -24.06 -55.21 36.15
CA GLN A 497 -23.66 -56.62 36.10
C GLN A 497 -22.77 -57.01 37.29
N TRP A 498 -21.85 -56.14 37.70
CA TRP A 498 -21.00 -56.35 38.85
C TRP A 498 -21.79 -56.39 40.16
N GLN A 499 -22.72 -55.44 40.36
CA GLN A 499 -23.58 -55.43 41.56
C GLN A 499 -24.41 -56.71 41.68
N ALA A 500 -25.09 -57.12 40.60
CA ALA A 500 -25.90 -58.33 40.60
C ALA A 500 -25.10 -59.60 40.97
N ARG A 501 -23.82 -59.67 40.56
CA ARG A 501 -22.95 -60.83 40.85
C ARG A 501 -22.30 -60.76 42.23
N LYS A 502 -21.95 -59.56 42.72
CA LYS A 502 -21.38 -59.35 44.05
C LYS A 502 -22.35 -59.78 45.15
N GLU A 503 -23.64 -59.52 44.95
CA GLU A 503 -24.68 -59.89 45.91
C GLU A 503 -24.93 -61.41 46.03
N VAL A 504 -24.50 -62.23 45.05
CA VAL A 504 -24.64 -63.70 45.04
C VAL A 504 -23.35 -64.40 45.49
N GLN A 505 -22.28 -63.64 45.73
CA GLN A 505 -20.94 -64.18 46.00
C GLN A 505 -20.88 -64.94 47.34
N ALA A 506 -21.64 -64.51 48.34
CA ALA A 506 -21.67 -65.14 49.66
C ALA A 506 -22.30 -66.54 49.58
N GLU A 507 -23.43 -66.65 48.87
CA GLU A 507 -24.18 -67.88 48.62
C GLU A 507 -23.37 -68.86 47.76
N ALA A 508 -22.64 -68.34 46.76
CA ALA A 508 -21.75 -69.15 45.91
C ALA A 508 -20.59 -69.78 46.69
N LEU A 509 -19.98 -69.04 47.62
CA LEU A 509 -18.88 -69.55 48.45
C LEU A 509 -19.37 -70.60 49.46
N GLN A 510 -20.57 -70.39 50.02
CA GLN A 510 -21.21 -71.38 50.89
C GLN A 510 -21.55 -72.66 50.11
N TYR A 511 -22.07 -72.54 48.89
CA TYR A 511 -22.31 -73.67 47.99
C TYR A 511 -21.03 -74.46 47.68
N GLN A 512 -19.92 -73.79 47.33
CA GLN A 512 -18.64 -74.46 47.08
C GLN A 512 -18.13 -75.24 48.30
N ARG A 513 -18.23 -74.66 49.51
CA ARG A 513 -17.84 -75.33 50.76
C ARG A 513 -18.73 -76.53 51.06
N ALA A 514 -20.04 -76.40 50.82
CA ALA A 514 -21.00 -77.47 51.03
C ALA A 514 -20.74 -78.67 50.09
N GLU A 515 -20.46 -78.41 48.82
CA GLU A 515 -20.16 -79.46 47.84
C GLU A 515 -18.83 -80.17 48.16
N ALA A 516 -17.80 -79.44 48.58
CA ALA A 516 -16.52 -80.01 49.01
C ALA A 516 -16.66 -80.92 50.24
N ALA A 517 -17.47 -80.51 51.23
CA ALA A 517 -17.77 -81.33 52.40
C ALA A 517 -18.51 -82.62 52.02
N ARG A 518 -19.43 -82.54 51.06
CA ARG A 518 -20.17 -83.70 50.56
C ARG A 518 -19.27 -84.73 49.88
N GLN A 519 -18.37 -84.27 49.00
CA GLN A 519 -17.42 -85.13 48.30
C GLN A 519 -16.42 -85.81 49.25
N TYR A 520 -15.97 -85.10 50.29
CA TYR A 520 -15.07 -85.65 51.29
C TYR A 520 -15.70 -86.85 52.03
N PHE A 521 -16.94 -86.72 52.47
CA PHE A 521 -17.64 -87.78 53.21
C PHE A 521 -17.89 -89.03 52.36
N GLU A 522 -18.41 -88.88 51.14
CA GLU A 522 -18.65 -90.01 50.22
C GLU A 522 -17.36 -90.78 49.91
N LYS A 523 -16.24 -90.05 49.76
CA LYS A 523 -14.93 -90.67 49.53
C LYS A 523 -14.42 -91.44 50.74
N ALA A 524 -14.57 -90.90 51.96
CA ALA A 524 -14.17 -91.57 53.19
C ALA A 524 -15.02 -92.83 53.46
N LYS A 525 -16.32 -92.79 53.17
CA LYS A 525 -17.23 -93.93 53.30
C LYS A 525 -16.86 -95.08 52.36
N THR A 526 -16.59 -94.77 51.10
CA THR A 526 -16.27 -95.79 50.09
C THR A 526 -14.98 -96.53 50.41
N GLN A 527 -13.98 -95.86 50.98
CA GLN A 527 -12.68 -96.44 51.31
C GLN A 527 -12.76 -97.61 52.31
N LEU A 528 -13.56 -97.48 53.37
CA LEU A 528 -13.71 -98.52 54.40
C LEU A 528 -14.37 -99.81 53.86
N VAL A 529 -15.30 -99.66 52.92
CA VAL A 529 -15.97 -100.78 52.26
C VAL A 529 -15.02 -101.52 51.32
N GLU A 530 -14.15 -100.79 50.61
CA GLU A 530 -13.10 -101.37 49.76
C GLU A 530 -12.06 -102.15 50.58
N ASP A 531 -11.71 -101.65 51.78
CA ASP A 531 -10.76 -102.32 52.68
C ASP A 531 -11.31 -103.67 53.18
N ALA A 532 -12.60 -103.74 53.56
CA ALA A 532 -13.27 -104.99 53.98
C ALA A 532 -13.38 -106.01 52.82
N SER A 533 -13.71 -105.53 51.62
CA SER A 533 -13.75 -106.37 50.40
C SER A 533 -12.39 -107.01 50.12
N SER A 534 -11.31 -106.24 50.26
CA SER A 534 -9.94 -106.68 49.99
C SER A 534 -9.49 -107.81 50.93
N LEU A 535 -9.88 -107.77 52.21
CA LEU A 535 -9.62 -108.83 53.17
C LEU A 535 -10.35 -110.13 52.82
N ASN A 536 -11.59 -110.03 52.35
CA ASN A 536 -12.41 -111.18 51.97
C ASN A 536 -11.88 -111.87 50.68
N ASP A 537 -11.37 -111.08 49.74
CA ASP A 537 -10.72 -111.63 48.55
C ASP A 537 -9.39 -112.33 48.89
N LEU A 538 -8.63 -111.81 49.86
CA LEU A 538 -7.42 -112.47 50.36
C LEU A 538 -7.76 -113.83 51.02
N ALA A 539 -8.87 -113.92 51.75
CA ALA A 539 -9.35 -115.16 52.35
C ALA A 539 -9.67 -116.23 51.30
N LYS A 540 -10.34 -115.86 50.20
CA LYS A 540 -10.64 -116.77 49.07
C LYS A 540 -9.39 -117.25 48.33
N GLN A 541 -8.35 -116.42 48.24
CA GLN A 541 -7.09 -116.84 47.62
C GLN A 541 -6.37 -117.91 48.45
N LEU A 542 -6.45 -117.80 49.78
CA LEU A 542 -5.86 -118.78 50.71
C LEU A 542 -6.54 -120.15 50.62
N SER A 543 -7.87 -120.19 50.44
CA SER A 543 -8.66 -121.43 50.34
C SER A 543 -8.46 -122.19 49.01
N ASN A 544 -8.21 -121.50 47.90
CA ASN A 544 -8.31 -122.12 46.56
C ASN A 544 -6.99 -122.60 45.92
N ARG A 545 -5.82 -122.40 46.54
CA ARG A 545 -4.51 -122.66 45.89
C ARG A 545 -3.62 -123.71 46.59
N GLY A 546 -4.21 -124.74 47.19
CA GLY A 546 -3.48 -125.91 47.73
C GLY A 546 -2.77 -126.70 46.62
N VAL A 547 -1.64 -127.35 46.94
CA VAL A 547 -1.00 -128.29 46.01
C VAL A 547 -1.88 -129.54 45.95
N LEU A 548 -2.59 -129.73 44.83
CA LEU A 548 -3.41 -130.91 44.61
C LEU A 548 -2.51 -132.10 44.29
N ASN A 549 -2.70 -133.19 45.02
CA ASN A 549 -2.14 -134.48 44.67
C ASN A 549 -2.82 -134.96 43.38
N ASP A 550 -2.08 -135.05 42.28
CA ASP A 550 -2.58 -135.31 40.91
C ASP A 550 -2.96 -136.78 40.65
N GLY A 551 -3.03 -137.60 41.70
CA GLY A 551 -3.36 -139.02 41.64
C GLY A 551 -2.17 -139.93 41.36
N ASN A 552 -0.95 -139.38 41.13
CA ASN A 552 0.25 -140.19 40.89
C ASN A 552 1.05 -140.51 42.18
N VAL A 553 0.67 -139.95 43.33
CA VAL A 553 1.44 -140.10 44.58
C VAL A 553 1.43 -141.53 45.12
N GLU A 554 0.47 -142.38 44.76
CA GLU A 554 0.48 -143.82 45.13
C GLU A 554 1.67 -144.57 44.51
N ALA A 555 2.21 -144.08 43.39
CA ALA A 555 3.44 -144.63 42.79
C ALA A 555 4.72 -144.10 43.45
N TRP A 556 4.62 -143.14 44.40
CA TRP A 556 5.78 -142.50 45.01
C TRP A 556 6.22 -143.25 46.28
N PRO A 557 7.54 -143.40 46.51
CA PRO A 557 8.04 -143.94 47.78
C PRO A 557 7.57 -143.11 48.98
N ARG A 558 7.00 -143.76 50.00
CA ARG A 558 6.38 -143.13 51.19
C ARG A 558 5.19 -142.20 50.87
N SER A 559 4.32 -142.63 49.96
CA SER A 559 3.04 -141.97 49.60
C SER A 559 2.27 -141.43 50.80
N ASP A 560 2.21 -142.19 51.89
CA ASP A 560 1.43 -141.86 53.08
C ASP A 560 1.90 -140.55 53.74
N TRP A 561 3.23 -140.31 53.78
CA TRP A 561 3.77 -139.08 54.37
C TRP A 561 3.43 -137.83 53.55
N PHE A 562 3.47 -137.93 52.21
CA PHE A 562 3.13 -136.81 51.34
C PHE A 562 1.63 -136.50 51.39
N ASN A 563 0.79 -137.52 51.51
CA ASN A 563 -0.64 -137.36 51.74
C ASN A 563 -0.91 -136.65 53.08
N ASP A 564 -0.29 -137.11 54.16
CA ASP A 564 -0.44 -136.51 55.49
C ASP A 564 0.07 -135.06 55.54
N TYR A 565 1.21 -134.77 54.89
CA TYR A 565 1.75 -133.41 54.81
C TYR A 565 0.83 -132.48 54.01
N THR A 566 0.28 -132.95 52.87
CA THR A 566 -0.64 -132.17 52.05
C THR A 566 -1.94 -131.88 52.81
N GLN A 567 -2.50 -132.87 53.51
CA GLN A 567 -3.65 -132.64 54.40
C GLN A 567 -3.32 -131.65 55.53
N GLY A 568 -2.13 -131.74 56.13
CA GLY A 568 -1.70 -130.81 57.17
C GLY A 568 -1.57 -129.36 56.67
N VAL A 569 -1.07 -129.17 55.45
CA VAL A 569 -0.98 -127.85 54.81
C VAL A 569 -2.36 -127.30 54.49
N ASP A 570 -3.27 -128.11 53.95
CA ASP A 570 -4.64 -127.67 53.64
C ASP A 570 -5.42 -127.31 54.91
N ALA A 571 -5.27 -128.06 56.00
CA ALA A 571 -5.87 -127.73 57.29
C ALA A 571 -5.37 -126.39 57.86
N LEU A 572 -4.07 -126.09 57.72
CA LEU A 572 -3.50 -124.80 58.12
C LEU A 572 -4.02 -123.65 57.25
N ARG A 573 -4.14 -123.85 55.94
CA ARG A 573 -4.66 -122.84 55.02
C ARG A 573 -6.12 -122.52 55.29
N GLN A 574 -6.95 -123.54 55.52
CA GLN A 574 -8.34 -123.36 55.88
C GLN A 574 -8.46 -122.56 57.20
N LYS A 575 -7.69 -122.93 58.23
CA LYS A 575 -7.66 -122.22 59.51
C LYS A 575 -7.34 -120.73 59.38
N HIS A 576 -6.44 -120.34 58.50
CA HIS A 576 -6.08 -118.93 58.29
C HIS A 576 -7.02 -118.19 57.35
N SER A 577 -7.64 -118.88 56.38
CA SER A 577 -8.72 -118.35 55.54
C SER A 577 -9.96 -118.00 56.37
N ASP A 578 -10.36 -118.88 57.29
CA ASP A 578 -11.48 -118.65 58.19
C ASP A 578 -11.25 -117.41 59.07
N LYS A 579 -10.03 -117.24 59.62
CA LYS A 579 -9.66 -116.06 60.41
C LYS A 579 -9.71 -114.74 59.62
N LEU A 580 -9.31 -114.74 58.35
CA LEU A 580 -9.38 -113.53 57.51
C LEU A 580 -10.83 -113.18 57.15
N THR A 581 -11.67 -114.20 56.95
CA THR A 581 -13.10 -114.01 56.70
C THR A 581 -13.79 -113.43 57.93
N GLU A 582 -13.42 -113.89 59.12
CA GLU A 582 -13.91 -113.36 60.40
C GLU A 582 -13.49 -111.90 60.61
N LEU A 583 -12.22 -111.56 60.34
CA LEU A 583 -11.73 -110.18 60.41
C LEU A 583 -12.41 -109.25 59.38
N ALA A 584 -12.66 -109.73 58.16
CA ALA A 584 -13.36 -108.95 57.14
C ALA A 584 -14.80 -108.63 57.56
N ALA A 585 -15.50 -109.61 58.15
CA ALA A 585 -16.83 -109.42 58.71
C ALA A 585 -16.82 -108.46 59.91
N GLU A 586 -15.78 -108.50 60.75
CA GLU A 586 -15.59 -107.58 61.87
C GLU A 586 -15.37 -106.14 61.39
N VAL A 587 -14.48 -105.91 60.42
CA VAL A 587 -14.26 -104.56 59.83
C VAL A 587 -15.54 -104.01 59.19
N GLN A 588 -16.31 -104.86 58.51
CA GLN A 588 -17.57 -104.42 57.90
C GLN A 588 -18.64 -104.10 58.95
N LYS A 589 -18.71 -104.90 60.03
CA LYS A 589 -19.59 -104.64 61.16
C LYS A 589 -19.19 -103.36 61.90
N ASP A 590 -17.89 -103.13 62.11
CA ASP A 590 -17.38 -101.91 62.75
C ASP A 590 -17.65 -100.66 61.88
N ALA A 591 -17.57 -100.78 60.56
CA ALA A 591 -17.95 -99.70 59.64
C ALA A 591 -19.45 -99.37 59.69
N GLU A 592 -20.31 -100.40 59.75
CA GLU A 592 -21.76 -100.24 59.91
C GLU A 592 -22.12 -99.70 61.30
N GLU A 593 -21.43 -100.13 62.36
CA GLU A 593 -21.57 -99.62 63.73
C GLU A 593 -21.09 -98.17 63.85
N LEU A 594 -20.00 -97.80 63.16
CA LEU A 594 -19.49 -96.42 63.10
C LEU A 594 -20.50 -95.49 62.39
N GLU A 595 -21.14 -95.96 61.31
CA GLU A 595 -22.21 -95.22 60.61
C GLU A 595 -23.46 -95.05 61.50
N GLN A 596 -23.83 -96.08 62.26
CA GLN A 596 -24.92 -96.01 63.23
C GLN A 596 -24.60 -95.14 64.46
N GLN A 597 -23.37 -95.20 64.98
CA GLN A 597 -22.91 -94.42 66.14
C GLN A 597 -22.78 -92.93 65.82
N LEU A 598 -22.19 -92.59 64.66
CA LEU A 598 -22.00 -91.19 64.27
C LEU A 598 -23.35 -90.55 63.91
N GLY A 599 -24.26 -91.29 63.25
CA GLY A 599 -25.61 -90.83 62.92
C GLY A 599 -25.64 -89.50 62.14
N GLY A 600 -26.83 -89.03 61.75
CA GLY A 600 -27.01 -87.64 61.32
C GLY A 600 -26.54 -87.26 59.90
N TRP A 601 -25.93 -88.15 59.10
CA TRP A 601 -25.58 -87.84 57.69
C TRP A 601 -26.81 -87.42 56.85
N SER A 602 -27.98 -88.00 57.12
CA SER A 602 -29.24 -87.59 56.48
C SER A 602 -29.61 -86.13 56.78
N SER A 603 -29.35 -85.66 58.01
CA SER A 603 -29.52 -84.27 58.42
C SER A 603 -28.48 -83.37 57.76
N VAL A 604 -27.19 -83.76 57.81
CA VAL A 604 -26.09 -83.00 57.20
C VAL A 604 -26.26 -82.91 55.68
N SER A 605 -26.62 -83.99 55.00
CA SER A 605 -26.90 -83.99 53.56
C SER A 605 -28.13 -83.14 53.20
N ALA A 606 -29.15 -83.08 54.06
CA ALA A 606 -30.30 -82.19 53.87
C ALA A 606 -29.91 -80.72 54.04
N GLU A 607 -29.07 -80.39 55.03
CA GLU A 607 -28.52 -79.04 55.24
C GLU A 607 -27.65 -78.61 54.06
N LEU A 608 -26.75 -79.47 53.58
CA LEU A 608 -25.93 -79.22 52.39
C LEU A 608 -26.79 -79.07 51.12
N GLY A 609 -27.88 -79.85 51.01
CA GLY A 609 -28.87 -79.72 49.94
C GLY A 609 -29.66 -78.42 49.99
N ALA A 610 -30.01 -77.92 51.18
CA ALA A 610 -30.68 -76.65 51.38
C ALA A 610 -29.80 -75.47 50.97
N ILE A 611 -28.49 -75.52 51.24
CA ILE A 611 -27.51 -74.52 50.79
C ILE A 611 -27.46 -74.47 49.25
N LYS A 612 -27.46 -75.63 48.57
CA LYS A 612 -27.51 -75.72 47.10
C LYS A 612 -28.80 -75.13 46.53
N ALA A 613 -29.94 -75.43 47.13
CA ALA A 613 -31.23 -74.88 46.70
C ALA A 613 -31.32 -73.36 46.90
N GLY A 614 -30.76 -72.85 48.01
CA GLY A 614 -30.68 -71.41 48.30
C GLY A 614 -29.82 -70.66 47.27
N PHE A 615 -28.67 -71.22 46.89
CA PHE A 615 -27.80 -70.65 45.86
C PHE A 615 -28.49 -70.62 44.48
N LEU A 616 -29.13 -71.71 44.05
CA LEU A 616 -29.85 -71.76 42.78
C LEU A 616 -31.01 -70.75 42.72
N ARG A 617 -31.75 -70.58 43.82
CA ARG A 617 -32.84 -69.60 43.91
C ARG A 617 -32.31 -68.17 43.86
N ALA A 618 -31.20 -67.88 44.54
CA ALA A 618 -30.54 -66.57 44.51
C ALA A 618 -29.97 -66.22 43.11
N CYS A 619 -29.55 -67.23 42.34
CA CYS A 619 -29.17 -67.08 40.93
C CYS A 619 -30.39 -66.80 40.04
N GLU A 620 -31.49 -67.55 40.22
CA GLU A 620 -32.70 -67.45 39.40
C GLU A 620 -33.44 -66.12 39.61
N GLU A 621 -33.58 -65.65 40.86
CA GLU A 621 -34.17 -64.35 41.21
C GLU A 621 -33.41 -63.16 40.59
N ARG A 622 -32.12 -63.33 40.32
CA ARG A 622 -31.25 -62.31 39.70
C ARG A 622 -30.96 -62.59 38.23
N GLY A 623 -31.58 -63.63 37.65
CA GLY A 623 -31.43 -64.00 36.23
C GLY A 623 -30.02 -64.44 35.82
N LEU A 624 -29.23 -64.98 36.75
CA LEU A 624 -27.84 -65.40 36.55
C LEU A 624 -27.74 -66.93 36.42
N GLN A 625 -26.82 -67.43 35.58
CA GLN A 625 -26.46 -68.85 35.59
C GLN A 625 -25.38 -69.10 36.66
N PRO A 626 -25.33 -70.29 37.29
CA PRO A 626 -24.32 -70.64 38.31
C PRO A 626 -22.86 -70.43 37.87
N GLN A 627 -22.58 -70.57 36.58
CA GLN A 627 -21.26 -70.36 35.95
C GLN A 627 -20.86 -68.87 35.84
N ASP A 628 -21.80 -67.93 35.89
CA ASP A 628 -21.55 -66.49 35.68
C ASP A 628 -20.89 -65.81 36.89
N VAL A 629 -21.00 -66.42 38.08
CA VAL A 629 -20.45 -65.89 39.33
C VAL A 629 -18.92 -66.02 39.38
N ALA A 630 -18.34 -66.99 38.67
CA ALA A 630 -16.89 -67.22 38.62
C ALA A 630 -16.10 -66.10 37.92
N ARG A 631 -16.76 -65.23 37.13
CA ARG A 631 -16.12 -64.16 36.35
C ARG A 631 -16.18 -62.77 37.01
N LEU A 632 -16.48 -62.68 38.31
CA LEU A 632 -16.62 -61.39 39.01
C LEU A 632 -15.34 -60.54 38.96
N GLN A 633 -14.17 -61.16 39.13
CA GLN A 633 -12.87 -60.44 39.08
C GLN A 633 -12.56 -59.87 37.70
N GLU A 634 -13.00 -60.55 36.63
CA GLU A 634 -12.82 -60.10 35.25
C GLU A 634 -13.67 -58.87 34.96
N ILE A 635 -14.94 -58.88 35.39
CA ILE A 635 -15.84 -57.72 35.27
C ILE A 635 -15.35 -56.54 36.11
N ASP A 636 -14.88 -56.79 37.33
CA ASP A 636 -14.34 -55.73 38.20
C ASP A 636 -13.10 -55.06 37.58
N ARG A 637 -12.18 -55.83 37.00
CA ARG A 637 -11.03 -55.30 36.25
C ARG A 637 -11.46 -54.49 35.04
N LEU A 638 -12.37 -55.00 34.21
CA LEU A 638 -12.89 -54.29 33.02
C LEU A 638 -13.58 -52.98 33.41
N ARG A 639 -14.38 -53.00 34.47
CA ARG A 639 -15.02 -51.79 35.04
C ARG A 639 -13.96 -50.77 35.47
N GLN A 640 -12.94 -51.18 36.24
CA GLN A 640 -11.89 -50.27 36.71
C GLN A 640 -11.11 -49.63 35.55
N ILE A 641 -10.77 -50.42 34.51
CA ILE A 641 -10.12 -49.91 33.29
C ILE A 641 -11.00 -48.88 32.59
N LYS A 642 -12.28 -49.20 32.36
CA LYS A 642 -13.21 -48.25 31.71
C LYS A 642 -13.45 -47.00 32.55
N GLN A 643 -13.46 -47.13 33.88
CA GLN A 643 -13.60 -45.99 34.78
C GLN A 643 -12.39 -45.05 34.71
N ALA A 644 -11.16 -45.59 34.71
CA ALA A 644 -9.95 -44.80 34.51
C ALA A 644 -9.92 -44.12 33.13
N ASN A 645 -10.33 -44.83 32.08
CA ASN A 645 -10.42 -44.26 30.73
C ASN A 645 -11.43 -43.09 30.67
N LEU A 646 -12.57 -43.20 31.38
CA LEU A 646 -13.58 -42.14 31.46
C LEU A 646 -13.02 -40.91 32.19
N GLU A 647 -12.30 -41.11 33.30
CA GLU A 647 -11.65 -40.02 34.03
C GLU A 647 -10.61 -39.28 33.17
N ASP A 648 -9.77 -40.00 32.41
CA ASP A 648 -8.80 -39.39 31.51
C ASP A 648 -9.47 -38.67 30.33
N LEU A 649 -10.59 -39.20 29.83
CA LEU A 649 -11.39 -38.55 28.80
C LEU A 649 -12.02 -37.25 29.31
N LEU A 650 -12.58 -37.26 30.52
CA LEU A 650 -13.15 -36.06 31.16
C LEU A 650 -12.10 -34.96 31.36
N LYS A 651 -10.87 -35.30 31.78
CA LYS A 651 -9.76 -34.33 31.86
C LYS A 651 -9.44 -33.70 30.51
N LYS A 652 -9.47 -34.47 29.42
CA LYS A 652 -9.25 -33.95 28.05
C LYS A 652 -10.38 -33.02 27.62
N ILE A 653 -11.64 -33.36 27.95
CA ILE A 653 -12.82 -32.51 27.70
C ILE A 653 -12.70 -31.19 28.48
N GLU A 654 -12.34 -31.25 29.76
CA GLU A 654 -12.15 -30.07 30.61
C GLU A 654 -11.04 -29.15 30.07
N ALA A 655 -9.92 -29.72 29.59
CA ALA A 655 -8.82 -28.95 29.02
C ALA A 655 -9.19 -28.25 27.69
N LEU A 656 -10.03 -28.86 26.86
CA LEU A 656 -10.42 -28.31 25.54
C LEU A 656 -11.61 -27.33 25.61
N THR A 657 -12.45 -27.41 26.66
CA THR A 657 -13.66 -26.60 26.78
C THR A 657 -13.39 -25.08 26.73
N PRO A 658 -12.42 -24.52 27.50
CA PRO A 658 -12.11 -23.09 27.46
C PRO A 658 -11.63 -22.59 26.09
N GLU A 659 -10.92 -23.42 25.33
CA GLU A 659 -10.44 -23.06 23.99
C GLU A 659 -11.61 -22.93 23.00
N VAL A 660 -12.62 -23.80 23.10
CA VAL A 660 -13.83 -23.74 22.27
C VAL A 660 -14.74 -22.57 22.66
N GLU A 661 -14.80 -22.22 23.95
CA GLU A 661 -15.57 -21.07 24.44
C GLU A 661 -15.05 -19.73 23.89
N ARG A 662 -13.74 -19.64 23.60
CA ARG A 662 -13.14 -18.45 22.99
C ARG A 662 -13.54 -18.23 21.52
N ARG A 663 -14.13 -19.22 20.84
CA ARG A 663 -14.44 -19.20 19.39
C ARG A 663 -15.17 -17.94 18.94
N GLU A 664 -16.27 -17.57 19.60
CA GLU A 664 -17.05 -16.40 19.20
C GLU A 664 -16.29 -15.09 19.46
N SER A 665 -15.49 -15.03 20.53
CA SER A 665 -14.61 -13.88 20.79
C SER A 665 -13.53 -13.73 19.72
N MET A 666 -12.91 -14.83 19.26
CA MET A 666 -11.90 -14.77 18.20
C MET A 666 -12.48 -14.37 16.85
N LEU A 667 -13.69 -14.85 16.53
CA LEU A 667 -14.41 -14.42 15.32
C LEU A 667 -14.78 -12.93 15.40
N SER A 668 -15.21 -12.44 16.57
CA SER A 668 -15.42 -10.99 16.78
C SER A 668 -14.14 -10.20 16.54
N LYS A 669 -12.99 -10.63 17.08
CA LYS A 669 -11.70 -9.98 16.85
C LYS A 669 -11.29 -9.95 15.37
N LEU A 670 -11.67 -10.96 14.59
CA LEU A 670 -11.43 -10.99 13.15
C LEU A 670 -12.26 -9.91 12.43
N HIS A 671 -13.51 -9.73 12.83
CA HIS A 671 -14.36 -8.66 12.29
C HIS A 671 -13.87 -7.28 12.72
N ASP A 672 -13.37 -7.13 13.96
CA ASP A 672 -12.73 -5.89 14.42
C ASP A 672 -11.49 -5.55 13.55
N LEU A 673 -10.65 -6.54 13.21
CA LEU A 673 -9.53 -6.35 12.28
C LEU A 673 -9.99 -5.93 10.89
N TRP A 674 -11.11 -6.45 10.39
CA TRP A 674 -11.67 -6.02 9.10
C TRP A 674 -12.21 -4.59 9.15
N SER A 675 -12.70 -4.16 10.31
CA SER A 675 -13.08 -2.76 10.58
C SER A 675 -11.85 -1.85 10.62
N GLU A 676 -10.75 -2.28 11.26
CA GLU A 676 -9.46 -1.56 11.22
C GLU A 676 -8.98 -1.35 9.76
N GLN A 677 -9.08 -2.39 8.90
CA GLN A 677 -8.75 -2.27 7.46
C GLN A 677 -9.65 -1.27 6.73
N LEU A 678 -10.96 -1.30 7.00
CA LEU A 678 -11.92 -0.34 6.43
C LEU A 678 -11.61 1.10 6.87
N MET A 679 -11.26 1.30 8.14
CA MET A 679 -10.90 2.62 8.67
C MET A 679 -9.63 3.17 8.00
N ALA A 680 -8.60 2.33 7.80
CA ALA A 680 -7.39 2.72 7.08
C ALA A 680 -7.71 3.19 5.64
N ARG A 681 -8.54 2.44 4.91
CA ARG A 681 -9.01 2.81 3.57
C ARG A 681 -9.85 4.09 3.58
N THR A 682 -10.77 4.22 4.53
CA THR A 682 -11.66 5.39 4.64
C THR A 682 -10.88 6.66 4.95
N ARG A 683 -9.90 6.61 5.87
CA ARG A 683 -9.00 7.73 6.15
C ARG A 683 -8.20 8.13 4.91
N THR A 684 -7.64 7.14 4.22
CA THR A 684 -6.88 7.37 2.98
C THR A 684 -7.74 8.00 1.88
N ALA A 685 -8.98 7.53 1.71
CA ALA A 685 -9.94 8.11 0.78
C ALA A 685 -10.25 9.57 1.11
N GLN A 686 -10.44 9.91 2.40
CA GLN A 686 -10.64 11.28 2.86
C GLN A 686 -9.42 12.17 2.58
N GLU A 687 -8.20 11.67 2.82
CA GLU A 687 -6.95 12.38 2.51
C GLU A 687 -6.81 12.67 1.00
N ILE A 688 -7.13 11.70 0.15
CA ILE A 688 -7.14 11.87 -1.32
C ILE A 688 -8.17 12.94 -1.72
N THR A 689 -9.39 12.88 -1.18
CA THR A 689 -10.43 13.88 -1.40
C THR A 689 -9.99 15.28 -1.00
N GLN A 690 -9.31 15.43 0.14
CA GLN A 690 -8.78 16.73 0.58
C GLN A 690 -7.64 17.22 -0.33
N LYS A 691 -6.71 16.34 -0.73
CA LYS A 691 -5.62 16.69 -1.66
C LYS A 691 -6.14 17.16 -3.03
N ALA A 692 -7.29 16.62 -3.45
CA ALA A 692 -8.02 17.00 -4.66
C ALA A 692 -8.94 18.22 -4.50
N ASP A 693 -8.83 18.99 -3.40
CA ASP A 693 -9.67 20.16 -3.07
C ASP A 693 -11.18 19.86 -3.13
N CYS A 694 -11.59 18.64 -2.75
CA CYS A 694 -12.98 18.19 -2.82
C CYS A 694 -13.60 18.23 -4.23
N SER A 695 -12.78 18.33 -5.28
CA SER A 695 -13.25 18.21 -6.67
C SER A 695 -13.63 16.77 -7.04
N ILE A 696 -13.19 15.80 -6.22
CA ILE A 696 -13.68 14.43 -6.18
C ILE A 696 -13.94 14.00 -4.73
N ASN A 697 -14.91 13.13 -4.52
CA ASN A 697 -15.14 12.45 -3.24
C ASN A 697 -14.96 10.95 -3.41
N VAL A 698 -13.94 10.38 -2.76
CA VAL A 698 -13.64 8.95 -2.81
C VAL A 698 -14.42 8.27 -1.69
N ARG A 699 -15.37 7.41 -2.05
CA ARG A 699 -16.22 6.69 -1.09
C ARG A 699 -15.82 5.21 -1.04
N ILE A 700 -15.60 4.72 0.17
CA ILE A 700 -15.39 3.30 0.43
C ILE A 700 -16.72 2.71 0.89
N GLN A 701 -17.25 1.76 0.12
CA GLN A 701 -18.42 0.96 0.48
C GLN A 701 -17.92 -0.33 1.13
N PRO A 702 -18.22 -0.56 2.41
CA PRO A 702 -17.67 -1.69 3.15
C PRO A 702 -18.22 -3.03 2.63
N MET A 703 -17.32 -3.96 2.31
CA MET A 703 -17.66 -5.33 1.90
C MET A 703 -18.76 -5.41 0.81
N ALA A 704 -18.70 -4.49 -0.16
CA ALA A 704 -19.75 -4.28 -1.16
C ALA A 704 -19.48 -4.98 -2.51
N ASP A 705 -18.43 -5.80 -2.60
CA ASP A 705 -18.18 -6.66 -3.76
C ASP A 705 -19.15 -7.86 -3.81
N GLU A 706 -20.27 -7.68 -4.50
CA GLU A 706 -21.29 -8.73 -4.69
C GLU A 706 -20.74 -9.95 -5.44
N VAL A 707 -19.83 -9.75 -6.41
CA VAL A 707 -19.28 -10.86 -7.20
C VAL A 707 -18.44 -11.76 -6.32
N HIS A 708 -17.51 -11.18 -5.55
CA HIS A 708 -16.70 -11.93 -4.59
C HIS A 708 -17.58 -12.60 -3.52
N PHE A 709 -18.63 -11.93 -3.03
CA PHE A 709 -19.58 -12.55 -2.12
C PHE A 709 -20.27 -13.78 -2.72
N GLN A 710 -20.79 -13.67 -3.94
CA GLN A 710 -21.49 -14.76 -4.63
C GLN A 710 -20.56 -15.94 -4.92
N GLU A 711 -19.29 -15.69 -5.28
CA GLU A 711 -18.29 -16.75 -5.44
C GLU A 711 -18.11 -17.59 -4.16
N VAL A 712 -18.03 -16.93 -3.00
CA VAL A 712 -17.92 -17.61 -1.70
C VAL A 712 -19.24 -18.31 -1.32
N TRP A 713 -20.38 -17.67 -1.58
CA TRP A 713 -21.72 -18.19 -1.30
C TRP A 713 -22.05 -19.44 -2.12
N GLU A 714 -21.81 -19.41 -3.43
CA GLU A 714 -22.05 -20.54 -4.35
C GLU A 714 -21.09 -21.72 -4.07
N GLY A 715 -19.90 -21.47 -3.52
CA GLY A 715 -19.02 -22.54 -3.02
C GLY A 715 -19.68 -23.43 -1.96
N MET A 716 -20.71 -22.91 -1.27
CA MET A 716 -21.50 -23.61 -0.25
C MET A 716 -22.84 -24.17 -0.78
N ALA A 717 -23.11 -24.09 -2.08
CA ALA A 717 -24.42 -24.45 -2.63
C ALA A 717 -24.86 -25.90 -2.29
N PRO A 718 -26.13 -26.11 -1.88
CA PRO A 718 -26.72 -27.44 -1.78
C PRO A 718 -26.94 -28.07 -3.17
N ASP A 719 -27.34 -29.34 -3.20
CA ASP A 719 -27.80 -29.97 -4.44
C ASP A 719 -28.93 -29.13 -5.06
N ARG A 720 -28.77 -28.73 -6.33
CA ARG A 720 -29.76 -27.92 -7.09
C ARG A 720 -31.13 -28.59 -7.19
N ARG A 721 -31.24 -29.89 -6.92
CA ARG A 721 -32.51 -30.63 -6.84
C ARG A 721 -33.26 -30.40 -5.52
N ALA A 722 -32.56 -30.03 -4.45
CA ALA A 722 -33.15 -29.74 -3.15
C ALA A 722 -33.97 -28.43 -3.18
N ARG A 723 -34.94 -28.30 -2.28
CA ARG A 723 -35.80 -27.12 -2.19
C ARG A 723 -35.00 -25.82 -2.05
N VAL A 724 -34.00 -25.81 -1.16
CA VAL A 724 -33.07 -24.69 -0.94
C VAL A 724 -32.14 -24.47 -2.13
N GLY A 725 -31.64 -25.54 -2.76
CA GLY A 725 -30.69 -25.44 -3.87
C GLY A 725 -31.27 -24.78 -5.12
N ARG A 726 -32.59 -24.82 -5.32
CA ARG A 726 -33.27 -24.15 -6.44
C ARG A 726 -33.31 -22.63 -6.33
N VAL A 727 -33.16 -22.10 -5.13
CA VAL A 727 -33.25 -20.65 -4.83
C VAL A 727 -32.00 -20.13 -4.12
N TRP A 728 -30.92 -20.91 -4.08
CA TRP A 728 -29.70 -20.60 -3.33
C TRP A 728 -29.07 -19.27 -3.75
N GLU A 729 -28.90 -19.07 -5.06
CA GLU A 729 -28.37 -17.84 -5.65
C GLU A 729 -29.24 -16.62 -5.27
N GLN A 730 -30.56 -16.76 -5.41
CA GLN A 730 -31.53 -15.70 -5.05
C GLN A 730 -31.49 -15.34 -3.57
N ILE A 731 -31.36 -16.35 -2.69
CA ILE A 731 -31.18 -16.14 -1.25
C ILE A 731 -29.87 -15.38 -0.99
N GLY A 732 -28.78 -15.75 -1.66
CA GLY A 732 -27.50 -15.04 -1.55
C GLY A 732 -27.62 -13.57 -1.94
N THR A 733 -28.22 -13.30 -3.10
CA THR A 733 -28.46 -11.92 -3.58
C THR A 733 -29.33 -11.13 -2.60
N ALA A 734 -30.41 -11.73 -2.10
CA ALA A 734 -31.30 -11.07 -1.15
C ALA A 734 -30.61 -10.78 0.20
N LEU A 735 -29.87 -11.75 0.75
CA LEU A 735 -29.09 -11.58 1.98
C LEU A 735 -28.01 -10.49 1.84
N PHE A 736 -27.33 -10.44 0.70
CA PHE A 736 -26.31 -9.44 0.43
C PHE A 736 -26.92 -8.04 0.28
N ALA A 737 -28.01 -7.91 -0.46
CA ALA A 737 -28.72 -6.65 -0.63
C ALA A 737 -29.27 -6.12 0.70
N ASP A 738 -29.86 -6.99 1.54
CA ASP A 738 -30.37 -6.59 2.85
C ASP A 738 -29.22 -6.21 3.81
N PHE A 739 -28.09 -6.93 3.77
CA PHE A 739 -26.88 -6.55 4.49
C PHE A 739 -26.39 -5.14 4.11
N GLN A 740 -26.31 -4.83 2.81
CA GLN A 740 -25.90 -3.51 2.33
C GLN A 740 -26.87 -2.41 2.78
N GLN A 741 -28.18 -2.67 2.79
CA GLN A 741 -29.17 -1.72 3.35
C GLN A 741 -28.99 -1.53 4.86
N HIS A 742 -28.75 -2.62 5.60
CA HIS A 742 -28.55 -2.57 7.05
C HIS A 742 -27.32 -1.76 7.46
N LEU A 743 -26.26 -1.76 6.65
CA LEU A 743 -25.09 -0.91 6.86
C LEU A 743 -25.40 0.58 6.71
N VAL A 744 -26.30 0.94 5.77
CA VAL A 744 -26.73 2.34 5.54
C VAL A 744 -27.51 2.88 6.74
N ASP A 745 -28.31 2.04 7.40
CA ASP A 745 -29.12 2.41 8.56
C ASP A 745 -28.30 2.57 9.87
N LEU A 746 -26.97 2.53 9.80
CA LEU A 746 -26.01 2.79 10.90
C LEU A 746 -26.17 1.89 12.13
N ASN A 747 -26.61 0.63 11.97
CA ASN A 747 -26.65 -0.34 13.06
C ASN A 747 -25.27 -1.01 13.27
N PRO A 748 -24.55 -0.75 14.38
CA PRO A 748 -23.15 -1.14 14.53
C PRO A 748 -22.89 -2.63 14.81
N GLY A 749 -23.92 -3.49 14.79
CA GLY A 749 -23.82 -4.91 15.15
C GLY A 749 -23.38 -5.85 14.02
N SER A 750 -23.58 -5.49 12.76
CA SER A 750 -23.39 -6.38 11.60
C SER A 750 -22.22 -5.91 10.72
N GLN A 751 -20.99 -6.11 11.19
CA GLN A 751 -19.76 -5.62 10.53
C GLN A 751 -19.33 -6.41 9.28
N SER A 752 -20.02 -7.51 8.95
CA SER A 752 -19.74 -8.31 7.75
C SER A 752 -21.00 -9.06 7.27
N PRO A 753 -21.06 -9.47 5.98
CA PRO A 753 -22.15 -10.27 5.46
C PRO A 753 -22.37 -11.55 6.28
N TRP A 754 -21.30 -12.15 6.80
CA TRP A 754 -21.36 -13.41 7.56
C TRP A 754 -21.96 -13.25 8.95
N LEU A 755 -21.67 -12.14 9.63
CA LEU A 755 -22.32 -11.81 10.91
C LEU A 755 -23.80 -11.52 10.70
N TYR A 756 -24.14 -10.79 9.63
CA TYR A 756 -25.51 -10.50 9.26
C TYR A 756 -26.30 -11.79 9.00
N ILE A 757 -25.77 -12.69 8.15
CA ILE A 757 -26.40 -14.00 7.86
C ILE A 757 -26.57 -14.82 9.14
N LYS A 758 -25.58 -14.82 10.04
CA LYS A 758 -25.70 -15.49 11.34
C LYS A 758 -26.86 -14.92 12.16
N ALA A 759 -26.96 -13.60 12.27
CA ALA A 759 -28.03 -12.93 13.04
C ALA A 759 -29.42 -13.23 12.47
N VAL A 760 -29.57 -13.20 11.14
CA VAL A 760 -30.81 -13.62 10.44
C VAL A 760 -31.16 -15.07 10.77
N LEU A 761 -30.19 -15.99 10.68
CA LEU A 761 -30.43 -17.40 10.97
C LEU A 761 -30.74 -17.68 12.45
N MET A 762 -30.22 -16.87 13.37
CA MET A 762 -30.52 -16.95 14.80
C MET A 762 -31.88 -16.31 15.16
N GLY A 763 -32.52 -15.61 14.22
CA GLY A 763 -33.77 -14.88 14.44
C GLY A 763 -33.58 -13.55 15.18
N GLU A 764 -32.34 -13.04 15.26
CA GLU A 764 -32.02 -11.74 15.83
C GLU A 764 -32.37 -10.60 14.86
N LEU A 765 -32.35 -10.89 13.56
CA LEU A 765 -32.75 -9.99 12.47
C LEU A 765 -33.86 -10.64 11.62
N PRO A 766 -34.75 -9.84 11.01
CA PRO A 766 -35.77 -10.34 10.11
C PRO A 766 -35.12 -11.00 8.88
N ALA A 767 -35.66 -12.14 8.44
CA ALA A 767 -35.19 -12.80 7.23
C ALA A 767 -35.79 -12.14 5.98
N PRO A 768 -35.02 -12.01 4.89
CA PRO A 768 -35.55 -11.59 3.59
C PRO A 768 -36.73 -12.46 3.13
N LEU A 769 -37.62 -11.89 2.32
CA LEU A 769 -38.82 -12.56 1.80
C LEU A 769 -38.50 -13.87 1.07
N GLU A 770 -37.36 -13.90 0.39
CA GLU A 770 -36.82 -15.02 -0.37
C GLU A 770 -36.45 -16.23 0.52
N MET A 771 -36.23 -16.00 1.83
CA MET A 771 -35.97 -17.05 2.83
C MET A 771 -37.25 -17.57 3.53
N ALA A 772 -38.42 -17.04 3.20
CA ALA A 772 -39.66 -17.40 3.88
C ALA A 772 -39.93 -18.92 3.86
N GLY A 773 -39.97 -19.54 5.04
CA GLY A 773 -40.20 -20.97 5.20
C GLY A 773 -39.05 -21.88 4.75
N LEU A 774 -37.82 -21.34 4.64
CA LEU A 774 -36.58 -22.04 4.30
C LEU A 774 -35.49 -21.93 5.39
N SER A 775 -35.67 -21.07 6.40
CA SER A 775 -34.63 -20.79 7.42
C SER A 775 -34.12 -22.04 8.14
N ASP A 776 -35.00 -22.99 8.48
CA ASP A 776 -34.61 -24.25 9.12
C ASP A 776 -33.83 -25.17 8.17
N ASP A 777 -34.23 -25.23 6.91
CA ASP A 777 -33.53 -26.01 5.87
C ASP A 777 -32.11 -25.46 5.64
N ILE A 778 -31.96 -24.12 5.63
CA ILE A 778 -30.65 -23.45 5.49
C ILE A 778 -29.78 -23.69 6.72
N ARG A 779 -30.35 -23.58 7.94
CA ARG A 779 -29.63 -23.88 9.19
C ARG A 779 -29.12 -25.32 9.18
N LYS A 780 -29.96 -26.28 8.79
CA LYS A 780 -29.58 -27.68 8.66
C LYS A 780 -28.45 -27.88 7.66
N HIS A 781 -28.54 -27.23 6.48
CA HIS A 781 -27.49 -27.29 5.46
C HIS A 781 -26.14 -26.75 5.97
N PHE A 782 -26.11 -25.66 6.73
CA PHE A 782 -24.87 -25.16 7.33
C PHE A 782 -24.28 -26.07 8.40
N VAL A 783 -25.12 -26.82 9.13
CA VAL A 783 -24.65 -27.86 10.06
C VAL A 783 -24.02 -29.03 9.27
N GLU A 784 -24.66 -29.46 8.18
CA GLU A 784 -24.15 -30.51 7.29
C GLU A 784 -22.85 -30.10 6.57
N GLN A 785 -22.75 -28.84 6.14
CA GLN A 785 -21.59 -28.24 5.46
C GLN A 785 -20.73 -27.38 6.41
N LYS A 786 -20.57 -27.80 7.67
CA LYS A 786 -19.90 -27.00 8.72
C LYS A 786 -18.53 -26.43 8.31
N ASN A 787 -17.74 -27.20 7.56
CA ASN A 787 -16.38 -26.80 7.16
C ASN A 787 -16.41 -25.67 6.13
N LYS A 788 -17.35 -25.73 5.17
CA LYS A 788 -17.50 -24.67 4.16
C LYS A 788 -18.04 -23.39 4.80
N TRP A 789 -19.00 -23.51 5.73
CA TRP A 789 -19.51 -22.38 6.50
C TRP A 789 -18.42 -21.71 7.36
N ARG A 790 -17.58 -22.51 8.04
CA ARG A 790 -16.41 -22.02 8.77
C ARG A 790 -15.43 -21.29 7.85
N ALA A 791 -15.15 -21.84 6.67
CA ALA A 791 -14.25 -21.21 5.70
C ALA A 791 -14.80 -19.86 5.20
N ALA A 792 -16.09 -19.78 4.84
CA ALA A 792 -16.73 -18.54 4.41
C ALA A 792 -16.63 -17.44 5.48
N ARG A 793 -16.87 -17.77 6.77
CA ARG A 793 -16.73 -16.82 7.90
C ARG A 793 -15.30 -16.30 8.11
N LEU A 794 -14.29 -16.94 7.52
CA LEU A 794 -12.88 -16.49 7.55
C LEU A 794 -12.47 -15.73 6.29
N THR A 795 -13.37 -15.57 5.31
CA THR A 795 -13.13 -14.84 4.07
C THR A 795 -13.73 -13.45 4.17
N ARG A 796 -12.88 -12.42 4.15
CA ARG A 796 -13.32 -11.03 4.05
C ARG A 796 -13.85 -10.78 2.64
N ILE A 797 -15.06 -10.26 2.50
CA ILE A 797 -15.53 -9.73 1.21
C ILE A 797 -14.86 -8.39 0.96
N GLU A 798 -14.49 -8.12 -0.30
CA GLU A 798 -13.73 -6.92 -0.64
C GLU A 798 -14.61 -5.66 -0.55
N ASP A 799 -13.96 -4.54 -0.20
CA ASP A 799 -14.61 -3.25 -0.20
C ASP A 799 -14.75 -2.75 -1.64
N LYS A 800 -15.72 -1.89 -1.90
CA LYS A 800 -15.91 -1.29 -3.22
C LYS A 800 -15.60 0.19 -3.15
N VAL A 801 -14.88 0.71 -4.14
CA VAL A 801 -14.56 2.14 -4.24
C VAL A 801 -15.43 2.79 -5.29
N ASP A 802 -16.04 3.90 -4.93
CA ASP A 802 -16.73 4.79 -5.87
C ASP A 802 -16.13 6.19 -5.78
N VAL A 803 -16.12 6.90 -6.90
CA VAL A 803 -15.59 8.26 -6.98
C VAL A 803 -16.68 9.17 -7.51
N GLU A 804 -17.05 10.15 -6.71
CA GLU A 804 -17.97 11.20 -7.10
C GLU A 804 -17.19 12.38 -7.69
N LEU A 805 -17.69 12.95 -8.77
CA LEU A 805 -17.11 14.12 -9.42
C LEU A 805 -17.93 15.37 -9.09
N TYR A 806 -17.24 16.44 -8.68
CA TYR A 806 -17.85 17.73 -8.38
C TYR A 806 -17.35 18.82 -9.33
N ARG A 807 -18.23 19.77 -9.64
CA ARG A 807 -17.85 21.01 -10.33
C ARG A 807 -17.17 21.99 -9.37
N ALA A 808 -16.55 23.03 -9.93
CA ALA A 808 -15.89 24.09 -9.16
C ALA A 808 -16.83 24.85 -8.19
N ASP A 809 -18.14 24.84 -8.44
CA ASP A 809 -19.16 25.43 -7.57
C ASP A 809 -19.65 24.48 -6.44
N GLY A 810 -19.08 23.26 -6.36
CA GLY A 810 -19.46 22.25 -5.37
C GLY A 810 -20.68 21.41 -5.75
N THR A 811 -21.23 21.56 -6.95
CA THR A 811 -22.35 20.72 -7.42
C THR A 811 -21.88 19.32 -7.82
N LEU A 812 -22.60 18.29 -7.38
CA LEU A 812 -22.35 16.89 -7.75
C LEU A 812 -22.72 16.68 -9.22
N VAL A 813 -21.77 16.21 -10.02
CA VAL A 813 -22.00 15.82 -11.42
C VAL A 813 -22.56 14.40 -11.49
N GLY A 814 -22.00 13.50 -10.69
CA GLY A 814 -22.34 12.09 -10.64
C GLY A 814 -21.19 11.27 -10.06
N ASN A 815 -21.35 9.95 -10.07
CA ASN A 815 -20.31 9.01 -9.64
C ASN A 815 -19.94 8.02 -10.76
N ILE A 816 -18.79 7.37 -10.64
CA ILE A 816 -18.27 6.46 -11.67
C ILE A 816 -19.23 5.27 -11.86
N GLN A 817 -19.78 4.73 -10.77
CA GLN A 817 -20.59 3.50 -10.82
C GLN A 817 -22.00 3.68 -11.42
N SER A 818 -22.64 4.84 -11.28
CA SER A 818 -24.03 5.05 -11.77
C SER A 818 -24.15 5.18 -13.29
N ARG A 819 -23.03 5.22 -14.03
CA ARG A 819 -22.95 5.54 -15.47
C ARG A 819 -23.60 6.88 -15.88
N VAL A 820 -23.93 7.75 -14.92
CA VAL A 820 -24.45 9.10 -15.19
C VAL A 820 -23.35 9.98 -15.81
N LEU A 821 -22.09 9.76 -15.38
CA LEU A 821 -20.94 10.45 -15.93
C LEU A 821 -20.63 9.99 -17.36
N SER A 822 -20.37 10.95 -18.25
CA SER A 822 -19.81 10.65 -19.58
C SER A 822 -18.43 9.97 -19.45
N GLU A 823 -17.97 9.30 -20.50
CA GLU A 823 -16.65 8.65 -20.49
C GLU A 823 -15.53 9.64 -20.13
N GLY A 824 -15.52 10.81 -20.76
CA GLY A 824 -14.55 11.87 -20.43
C GLY A 824 -14.64 12.34 -18.97
N GLN A 825 -15.85 12.41 -18.39
CA GLN A 825 -16.03 12.78 -16.97
C GLN A 825 -15.57 11.67 -15.99
N ARG A 826 -15.72 10.39 -16.35
CA ARG A 826 -15.17 9.30 -15.54
C ARG A 826 -13.65 9.32 -15.56
N ASN A 827 -13.05 9.48 -16.75
CA ASN A 827 -11.60 9.57 -16.92
C ASN A 827 -11.02 10.78 -16.19
N THR A 828 -11.73 11.91 -16.20
CA THR A 828 -11.46 13.08 -15.36
C THR A 828 -11.39 12.73 -13.87
N ALA A 829 -12.38 12.01 -13.34
CA ALA A 829 -12.46 11.67 -11.92
C ALA A 829 -11.29 10.76 -11.50
N VAL A 830 -10.97 9.77 -12.34
CA VAL A 830 -9.81 8.91 -12.13
C VAL A 830 -8.51 9.69 -12.21
N LEU A 831 -8.32 10.54 -13.22
CA LEU A 831 -7.10 11.34 -13.35
C LEU A 831 -6.89 12.27 -12.13
N LYS A 832 -7.96 12.86 -11.60
CA LYS A 832 -7.92 13.62 -10.35
C LYS A 832 -7.48 12.77 -9.15
N LEU A 833 -8.01 11.55 -9.04
CA LEU A 833 -7.62 10.59 -8.00
C LEU A 833 -6.13 10.24 -8.12
N LEU A 834 -5.65 9.95 -9.33
CA LEU A 834 -4.25 9.62 -9.61
C LEU A 834 -3.30 10.76 -9.25
N LEU A 835 -3.63 11.98 -9.66
CA LEU A 835 -2.82 13.16 -9.39
C LEU A 835 -2.80 13.53 -7.90
N ALA A 836 -3.85 13.16 -7.14
CA ALA A 836 -3.94 13.36 -5.69
C ALA A 836 -3.25 12.25 -4.86
N GLN A 837 -2.98 11.08 -5.45
CA GLN A 837 -2.43 9.90 -4.77
C GLN A 837 -0.92 9.75 -5.01
N GLY A 838 -0.14 9.72 -3.92
CA GLY A 838 1.32 9.53 -3.95
C GLY A 838 2.13 10.78 -4.31
N ASP A 839 3.43 10.73 -4.04
CA ASP A 839 4.36 11.86 -4.23
C ASP A 839 5.45 11.59 -5.30
N GLY A 840 5.56 10.35 -5.79
CA GLY A 840 6.53 10.00 -6.82
C GLY A 840 6.08 10.34 -8.26
N PRO A 841 6.91 10.10 -9.29
CA PRO A 841 6.62 10.55 -10.64
C PRO A 841 5.39 9.90 -11.26
N ILE A 842 4.62 10.70 -12.00
CA ILE A 842 3.52 10.24 -12.87
C ILE A 842 3.89 10.46 -14.33
N LEU A 843 3.72 9.39 -15.11
CA LEU A 843 3.92 9.36 -16.54
C LEU A 843 2.58 9.08 -17.22
N ILE A 844 2.08 10.00 -18.03
CA ILE A 844 0.79 9.83 -18.75
C ILE A 844 1.00 10.04 -20.25
N ASP A 845 0.62 9.05 -21.04
CA ASP A 845 0.71 9.09 -22.50
C ASP A 845 -0.60 9.62 -23.11
N GLN A 846 -0.55 10.81 -23.71
CA GLN A 846 -1.68 11.44 -24.43
C GLN A 846 -2.99 11.48 -23.63
N PRO A 847 -3.02 12.11 -22.44
CA PRO A 847 -4.24 12.22 -21.64
C PRO A 847 -5.38 12.92 -22.38
N GLU A 848 -5.08 13.78 -23.36
CA GLU A 848 -6.08 14.49 -24.16
C GLU A 848 -7.02 13.60 -24.98
N ASP A 849 -6.62 12.38 -25.35
CA ASP A 849 -7.43 11.50 -26.21
C ASP A 849 -8.63 10.89 -25.46
N GLU A 850 -8.53 10.82 -24.13
CA GLU A 850 -9.50 10.20 -23.24
C GLU A 850 -10.34 11.23 -22.46
N LEU A 851 -10.12 12.52 -22.72
CA LEU A 851 -10.70 13.64 -21.98
C LEU A 851 -11.45 14.60 -22.90
N ASP A 852 -12.47 15.27 -22.35
CA ASP A 852 -13.19 16.31 -23.07
C ASP A 852 -12.34 17.58 -23.27
N SER A 853 -12.41 18.20 -24.44
CA SER A 853 -11.60 19.40 -24.76
C SER A 853 -11.87 20.58 -23.83
N ASN A 854 -13.11 20.75 -23.36
CA ASN A 854 -13.47 21.80 -22.40
C ASN A 854 -12.83 21.50 -21.03
N PHE A 855 -12.78 20.22 -20.64
CA PHE A 855 -12.16 19.78 -19.40
C PHE A 855 -10.64 20.00 -19.37
N ILE A 856 -9.95 19.76 -20.50
CA ILE A 856 -8.49 19.91 -20.58
C ILE A 856 -8.04 21.29 -20.09
N TYR A 857 -8.66 22.36 -20.59
CA TYR A 857 -8.25 23.71 -20.22
C TYR A 857 -8.81 24.17 -18.86
N HIS A 858 -10.10 23.90 -18.58
CA HIS A 858 -10.75 24.46 -17.40
C HIS A 858 -10.47 23.71 -16.10
N GLU A 859 -10.07 22.44 -16.16
CA GLU A 859 -9.89 21.62 -14.97
C GLU A 859 -8.52 20.93 -14.92
N LEU A 860 -8.07 20.28 -16.00
CA LEU A 860 -6.79 19.57 -15.99
C LEU A 860 -5.60 20.53 -15.90
N VAL A 861 -5.55 21.58 -16.71
CA VAL A 861 -4.46 22.56 -16.69
C VAL A 861 -4.27 23.18 -15.29
N PRO A 862 -5.31 23.70 -14.60
CA PRO A 862 -5.17 24.18 -13.22
C PRO A 862 -4.63 23.11 -12.26
N LEU A 863 -5.10 21.87 -12.39
CA LEU A 863 -4.64 20.76 -11.57
C LEU A 863 -3.16 20.44 -11.80
N LEU A 864 -2.72 20.34 -13.06
CA LEU A 864 -1.31 20.12 -13.40
C LEU A 864 -0.42 21.24 -12.84
N ARG A 865 -0.84 22.51 -12.93
CA ARG A 865 -0.11 23.65 -12.37
C ARG A 865 0.04 23.57 -10.86
N LYS A 866 -0.98 23.05 -10.15
CA LYS A 866 -0.94 22.84 -8.71
C LYS A 866 -0.02 21.66 -8.34
N VAL A 867 -0.16 20.55 -9.07
CA VAL A 867 0.49 19.27 -8.75
C VAL A 867 1.97 19.25 -9.13
N LYS A 868 2.37 19.96 -10.20
CA LYS A 868 3.77 19.94 -10.70
C LYS A 868 4.83 20.38 -9.69
N ASN A 869 4.45 21.08 -8.61
CA ASN A 869 5.37 21.48 -7.53
C ASN A 869 5.42 20.48 -6.36
N ARG A 870 4.52 19.49 -6.33
CA ARG A 870 4.44 18.46 -5.28
C ARG A 870 5.01 17.10 -5.74
N ARG A 871 5.01 16.85 -7.05
CA ARG A 871 5.57 15.64 -7.67
C ARG A 871 6.02 15.94 -9.10
N GLN A 872 6.85 15.06 -9.66
CA GLN A 872 7.25 15.13 -11.06
C GLN A 872 6.15 14.62 -11.98
N LEU A 873 5.89 15.35 -13.06
CA LEU A 873 4.93 14.98 -14.10
C LEU A 873 5.68 14.86 -15.44
N ILE A 874 5.44 13.76 -16.16
CA ILE A 874 5.96 13.55 -17.53
C ILE A 874 4.78 13.19 -18.42
N LEU A 875 4.42 14.11 -19.31
CA LEU A 875 3.29 13.95 -20.21
C LEU A 875 3.80 13.79 -21.64
N THR A 876 3.24 12.88 -22.42
CA THR A 876 3.30 13.03 -23.88
C THR A 876 2.02 13.70 -24.33
N THR A 877 2.10 14.57 -25.34
CA THR A 877 0.89 15.21 -25.85
C THR A 877 1.08 15.74 -27.27
N HIS A 878 -0.04 15.90 -27.97
CA HIS A 878 -0.16 16.66 -29.21
C HIS A 878 -1.10 17.87 -29.06
N ASN A 879 -1.60 18.15 -27.85
CA ASN A 879 -2.47 19.28 -27.55
C ASN A 879 -1.67 20.44 -26.92
N ALA A 880 -1.70 21.62 -27.55
CA ALA A 880 -0.95 22.79 -27.09
C ALA A 880 -1.37 23.32 -25.71
N ASN A 881 -2.59 23.02 -25.26
CA ASN A 881 -3.05 23.47 -23.94
C ASN A 881 -2.21 22.90 -22.80
N LEU A 882 -1.70 21.67 -22.94
CA LEU A 882 -0.91 21.04 -21.89
C LEU A 882 0.47 21.70 -21.72
N PRO A 883 1.34 21.82 -22.76
CA PRO A 883 2.62 22.47 -22.57
C PRO A 883 2.49 23.98 -22.31
N VAL A 884 1.62 24.68 -23.05
CA VAL A 884 1.52 26.15 -22.99
C VAL A 884 0.80 26.62 -21.73
N ASN A 885 -0.43 26.15 -21.50
CA ASN A 885 -1.26 26.70 -20.43
C ASN A 885 -0.95 26.07 -19.06
N ALA A 886 -0.43 24.83 -19.01
CA ALA A 886 0.11 24.28 -17.75
C ALA A 886 1.53 24.78 -17.43
N ASP A 887 2.12 25.57 -18.31
CA ASP A 887 3.43 26.20 -18.18
C ASP A 887 4.54 25.16 -17.95
N THR A 888 4.76 24.30 -18.94
CA THR A 888 5.74 23.21 -18.86
C THR A 888 7.16 23.71 -18.67
N ASP A 889 7.86 23.13 -17.70
CA ASP A 889 9.22 23.49 -17.32
C ASP A 889 10.27 22.95 -18.30
N LEU A 890 10.01 21.79 -18.90
CA LEU A 890 10.86 21.20 -19.94
C LEU A 890 10.00 20.63 -21.07
N VAL A 891 10.13 21.22 -22.26
CA VAL A 891 9.60 20.63 -23.50
C VAL A 891 10.69 19.79 -24.15
N PHE A 892 10.36 18.56 -24.51
CA PHE A 892 11.18 17.68 -25.33
C PHE A 892 10.44 17.38 -26.64
N ALA A 893 10.87 18.01 -27.72
CA ALA A 893 10.24 17.87 -29.03
C ALA A 893 10.96 16.82 -29.87
N LEU A 894 10.20 15.86 -30.39
CA LEU A 894 10.65 14.83 -31.31
C LEU A 894 10.15 15.11 -32.72
N ASP A 895 11.00 14.81 -33.70
CA ASP A 895 10.67 14.83 -35.13
C ASP A 895 11.21 13.56 -35.81
N VAL A 896 10.72 13.24 -37.02
CA VAL A 896 11.18 12.09 -37.80
C VAL A 896 12.24 12.53 -38.80
N SER A 897 13.46 12.00 -38.66
CA SER A 897 14.55 12.17 -39.62
C SER A 897 15.14 10.83 -40.01
N GLY A 898 15.22 10.56 -41.32
CA GLY A 898 15.74 9.29 -41.84
C GLY A 898 14.98 8.04 -41.37
N GLY A 899 13.67 8.16 -41.14
CA GLY A 899 12.82 7.07 -40.65
C GLY A 899 12.96 6.76 -39.14
N ARG A 900 13.71 7.58 -38.40
CA ARG A 900 13.88 7.47 -36.94
C ARG A 900 13.38 8.72 -36.23
N GLY A 901 12.84 8.55 -35.02
CA GLY A 901 12.60 9.65 -34.11
C GLY A 901 13.92 10.29 -33.68
N THR A 902 13.99 11.62 -33.72
CA THR A 902 15.17 12.41 -33.38
C THR A 902 14.76 13.63 -32.57
N GLN A 903 15.65 14.12 -31.71
CA GLN A 903 15.43 15.36 -30.98
C GLN A 903 15.37 16.55 -31.93
N LEU A 904 14.24 17.26 -31.94
CA LEU A 904 14.05 18.52 -32.66
C LEU A 904 14.44 19.72 -31.79
N ALA A 905 13.96 19.76 -30.55
CA ALA A 905 14.18 20.85 -29.62
C ALA A 905 14.08 20.36 -28.17
N ILE A 906 14.83 20.98 -27.27
CA ILE A 906 14.75 20.73 -25.83
C ILE A 906 14.91 22.05 -25.07
N GLY A 907 14.09 22.26 -24.05
CA GLY A 907 14.16 23.42 -23.15
C GLY A 907 12.79 23.96 -22.77
N GLY A 908 12.73 25.00 -21.94
CA GLY A 908 11.46 25.64 -21.58
C GLY A 908 10.84 26.48 -22.70
N LEU A 909 9.56 26.82 -22.55
CA LEU A 909 8.80 27.65 -23.51
C LEU A 909 9.33 29.08 -23.67
N ASP A 910 10.18 29.54 -22.75
CA ASP A 910 10.87 30.81 -22.85
C ASP A 910 12.05 30.80 -23.83
N GLN A 911 12.39 29.63 -24.40
CA GLN A 911 13.37 29.50 -25.47
C GLN A 911 12.70 29.49 -26.84
N ALA A 912 13.25 30.27 -27.78
CA ALA A 912 12.68 30.43 -29.12
C ALA A 912 12.56 29.12 -29.90
N HIS A 913 13.55 28.22 -29.81
CA HIS A 913 13.52 26.93 -30.51
C HIS A 913 12.44 25.99 -29.95
N SER A 914 12.25 25.94 -28.63
CA SER A 914 11.18 25.16 -27.99
C SER A 914 9.79 25.72 -28.30
N ALA A 915 9.61 27.04 -28.19
CA ALA A 915 8.34 27.70 -28.54
C ALA A 915 7.97 27.49 -30.02
N ASN A 916 8.93 27.60 -30.93
CA ASN A 916 8.72 27.32 -32.35
C ASN A 916 8.40 25.85 -32.61
N ALA A 917 9.01 24.91 -31.89
CA ALA A 917 8.69 23.49 -32.01
C ALA A 917 7.23 23.22 -31.58
N VAL A 918 6.78 23.77 -30.44
CA VAL A 918 5.38 23.68 -29.99
C VAL A 918 4.43 24.26 -31.05
N LEU A 919 4.72 25.48 -31.53
CA LEU A 919 3.90 26.16 -32.54
C LEU A 919 3.79 25.35 -33.84
N ASN A 920 4.91 24.82 -34.35
CA ASN A 920 4.91 24.08 -35.61
C ASN A 920 4.27 22.69 -35.47
N ILE A 921 4.52 21.98 -34.36
CA ILE A 921 4.01 20.62 -34.16
C ILE A 921 2.51 20.64 -33.83
N MET A 922 2.06 21.54 -32.97
CA MET A 922 0.71 21.50 -32.39
C MET A 922 -0.25 22.49 -33.05
N GLU A 923 0.24 23.66 -33.47
CA GLU A 923 -0.59 24.70 -34.08
C GLU A 923 -0.44 24.74 -35.62
N GLY A 924 0.51 23.97 -36.17
CA GLY A 924 0.85 23.85 -37.58
C GLY A 924 1.82 24.91 -38.08
N SER A 925 1.59 26.18 -37.75
CA SER A 925 2.52 27.30 -38.02
C SER A 925 2.07 28.59 -37.33
N ALA A 926 2.95 29.58 -37.25
CA ALA A 926 2.62 30.93 -36.81
C ALA A 926 1.48 31.55 -37.63
N GLU A 927 1.48 31.33 -38.95
CA GLU A 927 0.44 31.85 -39.85
C GLU A 927 -0.91 31.16 -39.60
N ALA A 928 -0.91 29.84 -39.41
CA ALA A 928 -2.14 29.09 -39.11
C ALA A 928 -2.77 29.56 -37.79
N PHE A 929 -1.96 29.75 -36.75
CA PHE A 929 -2.40 30.29 -35.47
C PHE A 929 -2.97 31.70 -35.63
N LYS A 930 -2.24 32.61 -36.30
CA LYS A 930 -2.68 33.99 -36.52
C LYS A 930 -3.97 34.07 -37.33
N ARG A 931 -4.12 33.27 -38.40
CA ARG A 931 -5.36 33.20 -39.19
C ARG A 931 -6.55 32.73 -38.35
N ARG A 932 -6.36 31.80 -37.40
CA ARG A 932 -7.42 31.41 -36.45
C ARG A 932 -7.78 32.58 -35.52
N PHE A 933 -6.78 33.21 -34.92
CA PHE A 933 -6.94 34.39 -34.07
C PHE A 933 -7.74 35.50 -34.79
N ASP A 934 -7.32 35.87 -36.00
CA ASP A 934 -7.98 36.89 -36.82
C ASP A 934 -9.42 36.49 -37.23
N LYS A 935 -9.65 35.21 -37.58
CA LYS A 935 -10.99 34.70 -37.98
C LYS A 935 -11.99 34.66 -36.82
N TYR A 936 -11.52 34.41 -35.61
CA TYR A 936 -12.37 34.45 -34.42
C TYR A 936 -12.60 35.87 -33.87
N HIS A 937 -11.98 36.87 -34.50
CA HIS A 937 -12.07 38.28 -34.12
C HIS A 937 -11.59 38.54 -32.68
N PHE A 938 -10.51 37.85 -32.27
CA PHE A 938 -9.86 38.07 -30.97
C PHE A 938 -8.87 39.23 -30.97
#